data_AF-J3GYF9-F1
#
_entry.id   AF-J3GYF9-F1
#
_cell.length_a   1.000
_cell.length_b   1.000
_cell.length_c   1.000
_cell.angle_alpha   90.00
_cell.angle_beta   90.00
_cell.angle_gamma   90.00
#
_symmetry.space_group_name_H-M   'P 1'
#
loop_
_entity.id
_entity.type
_entity.pdbx_description
1 polymer ?
#
loop_
_entity_poly.entity_id
_entity_poly.type
_entity_poly.pdbx_seq_one_letter_code
_entity_poly.pdbx_strand_id
1 'polypeptide(L)'
;MTMRKKTSSSTSDLADIAGDHPSPVSHDWTFTYVSDRSRLYTPLVTTDLKDYAPGSTAIITASGFAAGSTVTLEVDHAIGAGADGVWGTSDDVLATNTGAGHEPWSVTDGGAGDLDGQVNGSVTTSWYVNPDDSAGATFLLTASSAGADGVVGTGDDVVATTSFTDSSSGALATGVTVTLDETAGLQNGAATPSPGGDADDNDTSLTLPTAFSGRLATLLAATAPTETLIGAALSGYNGSNTGLNAFTIAPSAGGAITDIRFTKADGTLLDGVDSGRKTADGVSIYLYTDTENNNVLLGRAGPGSSGAIVFAAYIEETGSPVTGGKIWTVLYQPLFHSDTGTPDDSINLDQKVFIGTSEDSNFSLAGAPSGQQLFLMFTTEGATADVNGRIPGVSIIVTGRNPLDQSASSAAITSADTVNSSQGGGNTTLGTNNQAITEQEGLRFSFVTGARADVTIPNLSPGEAGVESNIDFNQYFGARAATFRVVQETGGTTAKILLTAFKNADNVSGSQSGVNFINSYANDDGEKIAITNGSVTVKTFLGATVTNAVITYNADGTVLITGIPTDSQITYGTATDHNRVLIENAGLLTAKNGDKTHADFDIGGFKVLQTNTVTTEIGSRIIFEDDGPSISTTGTEPTLTVD
;
A
#
# COMPACT_ATOMS: atom_id res chain seq x y z
N MET A 1 -55.51 -26.29 15.36
CA MET A 1 -55.91 -25.15 16.20
C MET A 1 -55.23 -25.31 17.56
N THR A 2 -54.28 -24.42 17.84
CA THR A 2 -53.84 -23.94 19.17
C THR A 2 -53.24 -24.99 20.14
N MET A 3 -51.91 -25.15 20.22
CA MET A 3 -50.91 -24.33 20.95
C MET A 3 -51.08 -24.24 22.49
N ARG A 4 -49.91 -24.25 23.16
CA ARG A 4 -49.47 -23.64 24.44
C ARG A 4 -49.19 -24.67 25.56
N LYS A 5 -48.11 -24.59 26.36
CA LYS A 5 -47.33 -23.40 26.80
C LYS A 5 -46.01 -23.81 27.51
N LYS A 6 -44.92 -23.05 27.22
CA LYS A 6 -43.89 -22.40 28.10
C LYS A 6 -43.20 -23.16 29.27
N THR A 7 -41.85 -23.30 29.23
CA THR A 7 -40.75 -22.53 29.92
C THR A 7 -40.81 -22.58 31.47
N SER A 8 -39.75 -22.83 32.27
CA SER A 8 -38.46 -22.11 32.40
C SER A 8 -37.52 -22.67 33.52
N SER A 9 -36.21 -22.43 33.38
CA SER A 9 -35.13 -22.03 34.35
C SER A 9 -34.80 -22.75 35.68
N SER A 10 -33.51 -23.16 35.76
CA SER A 10 -32.41 -22.91 36.75
C SER A 10 -32.58 -22.88 38.29
N THR A 11 -31.48 -23.34 38.92
CA THR A 11 -30.85 -23.07 40.24
C THR A 11 -31.23 -23.88 41.50
N SER A 12 -30.26 -24.73 41.91
CA SER A 12 -29.66 -24.98 43.24
C SER A 12 -30.50 -24.98 44.52
N ASP A 13 -30.39 -26.06 45.31
CA ASP A 13 -30.05 -25.92 46.74
C ASP A 13 -29.51 -27.22 47.37
N LEU A 14 -28.54 -27.04 48.26
CA LEU A 14 -27.88 -28.04 49.11
C LEU A 14 -28.77 -28.44 50.31
N ALA A 15 -28.80 -29.73 50.65
CA ALA A 15 -28.74 -30.28 52.02
C ALA A 15 -28.90 -31.81 51.98
N ASP A 16 -27.92 -32.58 52.48
CA ASP A 16 -28.06 -33.24 53.78
C ASP A 16 -26.77 -33.98 54.21
N ILE A 17 -26.47 -33.88 55.51
CA ILE A 17 -25.34 -34.44 56.23
C ILE A 17 -25.82 -35.63 57.04
N ALA A 18 -25.08 -36.75 57.01
CA ALA A 18 -24.81 -37.72 58.10
C ALA A 18 -24.51 -39.09 57.46
N GLY A 19 -23.44 -39.81 57.74
CA GLY A 19 -22.44 -39.73 58.80
C GLY A 19 -22.06 -41.17 59.11
N ASP A 20 -20.80 -41.55 58.89
CA ASP A 20 -20.11 -42.47 59.79
C ASP A 20 -18.59 -42.41 59.55
N HIS A 21 -17.88 -41.93 60.56
CA HIS A 21 -16.44 -42.14 60.72
C HIS A 21 -16.26 -43.15 61.85
N PRO A 22 -15.37 -44.14 61.68
CA PRO A 22 -14.08 -43.98 62.33
C PRO A 22 -12.90 -44.46 61.47
N SER A 23 -11.86 -43.62 61.36
CA SER A 23 -10.46 -44.03 61.14
C SER A 23 -9.84 -44.44 62.49
N PRO A 24 -8.67 -45.12 62.60
CA PRO A 24 -7.55 -45.13 61.64
C PRO A 24 -6.73 -46.44 61.51
N VAL A 25 -6.05 -46.66 60.37
CA VAL A 25 -4.65 -47.10 60.38
C VAL A 25 -3.99 -46.85 59.01
N SER A 26 -2.85 -46.15 59.08
CA SER A 26 -1.96 -45.76 58.00
C SER A 26 -1.25 -46.99 57.38
N HIS A 27 -1.19 -47.05 56.05
CA HIS A 27 -0.03 -47.55 55.30
C HIS A 27 0.07 -46.76 53.99
N ASP A 28 1.22 -46.11 53.80
CA ASP A 28 1.65 -45.42 52.59
C ASP A 28 1.41 -46.24 51.32
N TRP A 29 0.70 -45.63 50.37
CA TRP A 29 0.91 -45.88 48.96
C TRP A 29 1.14 -44.53 48.30
N THR A 30 2.41 -44.27 47.97
CA THR A 30 2.83 -43.21 47.07
C THR A 30 2.06 -43.33 45.76
N PHE A 31 1.11 -42.41 45.52
CA PHE A 31 0.50 -42.26 44.21
C PHE A 31 1.53 -41.55 43.33
N THR A 32 2.24 -42.32 42.52
CA THR A 32 3.03 -41.78 41.42
C THR A 32 2.10 -40.94 40.57
N TYR A 33 2.35 -39.63 40.52
CA TYR A 33 1.76 -38.74 39.53
C TYR A 33 2.18 -39.28 38.16
N VAL A 34 1.31 -40.06 37.53
CA VAL A 34 1.37 -40.20 36.08
C VAL A 34 0.87 -38.86 35.58
N SER A 35 1.79 -37.95 35.27
CA SER A 35 1.49 -36.74 34.54
C SER A 35 0.85 -37.16 33.22
N ASP A 36 -0.47 -37.03 33.14
CA ASP A 36 -1.22 -37.08 31.89
C ASP A 36 -0.69 -35.95 30.99
N ARG A 37 0.20 -36.28 30.06
CA ARG A 37 0.88 -35.36 29.14
C ARG A 37 0.17 -35.33 27.78
N SER A 38 -1.13 -35.05 27.75
CA SER A 38 -1.78 -34.65 26.51
C SER A 38 -2.89 -33.62 26.75
N ARG A 39 -2.50 -32.43 27.22
CA ARG A 39 -3.27 -31.24 26.82
C ARG A 39 -2.93 -31.01 25.35
N LEU A 40 -3.81 -31.47 24.45
CA LEU A 40 -3.76 -31.13 23.03
C LEU A 40 -3.86 -29.61 22.92
N TYR A 41 -2.73 -28.95 22.75
CA TYR A 41 -2.71 -27.59 22.25
C TYR A 41 -2.95 -27.69 20.74
N THR A 42 -3.90 -26.94 20.22
CA THR A 42 -4.06 -26.78 18.78
C THR A 42 -2.82 -26.04 18.27
N PRO A 43 -2.03 -26.64 17.37
CA PRO A 43 -0.82 -25.98 16.88
C PRO A 43 -1.20 -24.69 16.15
N LEU A 44 -0.38 -23.66 16.33
CA LEU A 44 -0.59 -22.34 15.77
C LEU A 44 0.76 -21.76 15.36
N VAL A 45 0.85 -21.18 14.17
CA VAL A 45 2.00 -20.39 13.73
C VAL A 45 1.51 -18.99 13.36
N THR A 46 2.26 -17.97 13.78
CA THR A 46 1.97 -16.57 13.52
C THR A 46 3.25 -15.79 13.28
N THR A 47 3.12 -14.67 12.58
CA THR A 47 4.15 -13.66 12.41
C THR A 47 3.84 -12.42 13.25
N ASP A 48 4.85 -11.61 13.59
CA ASP A 48 4.67 -10.39 14.39
C ASP A 48 3.95 -9.25 13.64
N LEU A 49 4.05 -9.25 12.30
CA LEU A 49 3.32 -8.37 11.38
C LEU A 49 2.59 -9.23 10.33
N LYS A 50 1.60 -8.61 9.66
CA LYS A 50 0.92 -9.25 8.52
C LYS A 50 1.59 -8.97 7.19
N ASP A 51 2.49 -7.99 7.15
CA ASP A 51 3.13 -7.48 5.95
C ASP A 51 4.55 -6.99 6.29
N TYR A 52 5.50 -7.20 5.38
CA TYR A 52 6.92 -6.98 5.60
C TYR A 52 7.59 -6.43 4.35
N ALA A 53 8.14 -5.22 4.40
CA ALA A 53 8.89 -4.67 3.26
C ALA A 53 10.10 -5.56 2.88
N PRO A 54 10.56 -5.55 1.62
CA PRO A 54 11.72 -6.34 1.23
C PRO A 54 12.96 -5.81 1.96
N GLY A 55 13.78 -6.73 2.47
CA GLY A 55 14.97 -6.46 3.27
C GLY A 55 14.70 -6.32 4.77
N SER A 56 13.45 -6.49 5.20
CA SER A 56 13.08 -6.55 6.62
C SER A 56 13.24 -7.96 7.20
N THR A 57 12.82 -8.17 8.44
CA THR A 57 12.90 -9.47 9.12
C THR A 57 11.59 -9.76 9.83
N ALA A 58 10.97 -10.89 9.49
CA ALA A 58 9.78 -11.40 10.15
C ALA A 58 10.15 -12.15 11.43
N ILE A 59 9.46 -11.86 12.53
CA ILE A 59 9.54 -12.66 13.77
C ILE A 59 8.38 -13.64 13.77
N ILE A 60 8.72 -14.93 13.85
CA ILE A 60 7.77 -16.04 13.75
C ILE A 60 7.64 -16.71 15.11
N THR A 61 6.40 -16.93 15.54
CA THR A 61 6.06 -17.70 16.74
C THR A 61 5.25 -18.93 16.34
N ALA A 62 5.78 -20.12 16.59
CA ALA A 62 5.09 -21.39 16.40
C ALA A 62 4.84 -22.04 17.77
N SER A 63 3.58 -22.19 18.16
CA SER A 63 3.14 -22.60 19.50
C SER A 63 2.17 -23.77 19.46
N GLY A 64 2.01 -24.45 20.59
CA GLY A 64 1.12 -25.61 20.70
C GLY A 64 1.73 -26.92 20.21
N PHE A 65 3.05 -26.94 20.04
CA PHE A 65 3.83 -28.14 19.75
C PHE A 65 4.25 -28.84 21.07
N ALA A 66 4.79 -30.05 20.97
CA ALA A 66 5.27 -30.76 22.16
C ALA A 66 6.48 -30.04 22.77
N ALA A 67 6.49 -29.84 24.09
CA ALA A 67 7.59 -29.16 24.76
C ALA A 67 8.93 -29.89 24.54
N GLY A 68 9.94 -29.17 24.07
CA GLY A 68 11.26 -29.66 23.69
C GLY A 68 11.33 -30.32 22.31
N SER A 69 10.26 -30.26 21.51
CA SER A 69 10.26 -30.75 20.13
C SER A 69 11.04 -29.83 19.19
N THR A 70 11.36 -30.35 18.01
CA THR A 70 11.95 -29.56 16.93
C THR A 70 10.87 -29.25 15.90
N VAL A 71 10.64 -27.95 15.68
CA VAL A 71 9.70 -27.42 14.70
C VAL A 71 10.47 -27.05 13.44
N THR A 72 10.04 -27.56 12.28
CA THR A 72 10.55 -27.19 10.96
C THR A 72 9.63 -26.14 10.37
N LEU A 73 10.20 -25.03 9.93
CA LEU A 73 9.51 -23.91 9.32
C LEU A 73 9.91 -23.78 7.86
N GLU A 74 8.94 -23.41 7.03
CA GLU A 74 9.11 -23.16 5.60
C GLU A 74 8.22 -21.99 5.19
N VAL A 75 8.77 -21.10 4.36
CA VAL A 75 8.07 -19.93 3.82
C VAL A 75 8.09 -20.08 2.31
N ASP A 76 6.91 -20.23 1.70
CA ASP A 76 6.75 -20.39 0.25
C ASP A 76 5.96 -19.23 -0.32
N HIS A 77 6.24 -18.86 -1.57
CA HIS A 77 5.36 -17.97 -2.33
C HIS A 77 4.02 -18.64 -2.59
N ALA A 78 2.94 -17.93 -2.31
CA ALA A 78 1.57 -18.35 -2.58
C ALA A 78 0.95 -17.44 -3.66
N ILE A 79 0.57 -18.03 -4.80
CA ILE A 79 0.03 -17.33 -5.98
C ILE A 79 -1.49 -17.48 -6.12
N GLY A 80 -2.14 -18.25 -5.24
CA GLY A 80 -3.60 -18.36 -5.16
C GLY A 80 -4.06 -19.00 -3.86
N ALA A 81 -5.22 -18.57 -3.35
CA ALA A 81 -5.81 -19.05 -2.09
C ALA A 81 -6.48 -20.44 -2.18
N GLY A 82 -6.12 -21.25 -3.16
CA GLY A 82 -6.66 -22.59 -3.31
C GLY A 82 -8.16 -22.68 -3.64
N ALA A 83 -8.74 -23.83 -3.29
CA ALA A 83 -10.13 -24.18 -3.58
C ALA A 83 -11.13 -23.61 -2.57
N ASP A 84 -10.68 -23.35 -1.34
CA ASP A 84 -11.53 -22.75 -0.30
C ASP A 84 -11.54 -21.20 -0.36
N GLY A 85 -10.60 -20.60 -1.09
CA GLY A 85 -10.49 -19.15 -1.27
C GLY A 85 -9.95 -18.42 -0.04
N VAL A 86 -9.33 -19.12 0.91
CA VAL A 86 -8.80 -18.58 2.16
C VAL A 86 -7.28 -18.73 2.19
N TRP A 87 -6.55 -17.61 2.15
CA TRP A 87 -5.09 -17.64 2.24
C TRP A 87 -4.58 -18.17 3.58
N GLY A 88 -3.47 -18.91 3.55
CA GLY A 88 -2.81 -19.47 4.72
C GLY A 88 -3.26 -20.89 5.06
N THR A 89 -3.98 -21.55 4.16
CA THR A 89 -4.46 -22.93 4.31
C THR A 89 -3.60 -23.89 3.47
N SER A 90 -3.76 -25.18 3.72
CA SER A 90 -2.98 -26.23 3.03
C SER A 90 -3.28 -26.36 1.53
N ASP A 91 -4.34 -25.74 1.03
CA ASP A 91 -4.72 -25.77 -0.39
C ASP A 91 -4.25 -24.56 -1.19
N ASP A 92 -3.50 -23.64 -0.57
CA ASP A 92 -2.84 -22.53 -1.26
C ASP A 92 -1.98 -23.04 -2.43
N VAL A 93 -2.07 -22.35 -3.57
CA VAL A 93 -1.33 -22.64 -4.78
C VAL A 93 0.06 -22.03 -4.64
N LEU A 94 1.09 -22.86 -4.47
CA LEU A 94 2.46 -22.41 -4.22
C LEU A 94 3.29 -22.23 -5.49
N ALA A 95 4.23 -21.29 -5.45
CA ALA A 95 5.24 -21.04 -6.47
C ALA A 95 6.65 -21.26 -5.90
N THR A 96 7.01 -22.52 -5.68
CA THR A 96 8.20 -22.94 -4.91
C THR A 96 9.56 -22.80 -5.61
N ASN A 97 9.67 -21.99 -6.68
CA ASN A 97 10.90 -21.82 -7.49
C ASN A 97 11.28 -20.34 -7.68
N THR A 98 11.27 -19.54 -6.61
CA THR A 98 11.65 -18.13 -6.66
C THR A 98 12.68 -17.79 -5.58
N GLY A 99 13.62 -16.91 -5.93
CA GLY A 99 14.54 -16.24 -5.00
C GLY A 99 15.41 -17.12 -4.11
N ALA A 100 16.02 -16.49 -3.12
CA ALA A 100 16.84 -17.13 -2.09
C ALA A 100 16.22 -16.91 -0.70
N GLY A 101 16.42 -17.85 0.23
CA GLY A 101 15.94 -17.74 1.61
C GLY A 101 14.65 -18.51 1.91
N HIS A 102 14.17 -19.32 0.95
CA HIS A 102 12.98 -20.16 1.10
C HIS A 102 13.29 -21.59 1.56
N GLU A 103 14.57 -21.92 1.79
CA GLU A 103 14.96 -23.23 2.31
C GLU A 103 14.39 -23.49 3.71
N PRO A 104 13.78 -24.66 3.96
CA PRO A 104 13.27 -25.02 5.29
C PRO A 104 14.36 -24.95 6.36
N TRP A 105 13.99 -24.47 7.54
CA TRP A 105 14.88 -24.46 8.72
C TRP A 105 14.20 -25.03 9.94
N SER A 106 14.98 -25.58 10.88
CA SER A 106 14.45 -26.23 12.07
C SER A 106 14.94 -25.55 13.35
N VAL A 107 14.04 -25.40 14.31
CA VAL A 107 14.30 -24.80 15.62
C VAL A 107 13.81 -25.75 16.71
N THR A 108 14.67 -26.06 17.69
CA THR A 108 14.29 -26.85 18.87
C THR A 108 13.80 -25.92 19.98
N ASP A 109 12.62 -26.21 20.54
CA ASP A 109 12.03 -25.52 21.70
C ASP A 109 12.96 -25.55 22.92
N GLY A 110 13.35 -24.35 23.38
CA GLY A 110 14.40 -24.12 24.40
C GLY A 110 15.84 -24.33 23.92
N GLY A 111 16.04 -24.51 22.61
CA GLY A 111 17.34 -24.73 21.97
C GLY A 111 17.96 -23.47 21.35
N ALA A 112 19.05 -23.65 20.61
CA ALA A 112 19.66 -22.56 19.84
C ALA A 112 18.78 -22.22 18.62
N GLY A 113 18.50 -20.92 18.42
CA GLY A 113 17.59 -20.44 17.36
C GLY A 113 16.16 -20.20 17.83
N ASP A 114 15.84 -20.64 19.06
CA ASP A 114 14.63 -20.24 19.78
C ASP A 114 14.94 -18.98 20.61
N LEU A 115 14.36 -17.86 20.19
CA LEU A 115 14.67 -16.52 20.69
C LEU A 115 14.16 -16.27 22.10
N ASP A 116 13.19 -17.05 22.60
CA ASP A 116 12.74 -16.95 23.99
C ASP A 116 13.54 -17.87 24.96
N GLY A 117 14.20 -18.89 24.41
CA GLY A 117 15.07 -19.84 25.11
C GLY A 117 14.37 -20.72 26.15
N GLN A 118 13.05 -20.88 26.10
CA GLN A 118 12.27 -21.59 27.12
C GLN A 118 11.64 -22.85 26.55
N VAL A 119 11.87 -24.01 27.18
CA VAL A 119 11.16 -25.27 26.86
C VAL A 119 9.69 -25.18 27.27
N ASN A 120 8.81 -24.70 26.39
CA ASN A 120 7.43 -24.34 26.74
C ASN A 120 6.36 -24.81 25.72
N GLY A 121 6.76 -25.53 24.67
CA GLY A 121 5.89 -25.95 23.57
C GLY A 121 5.69 -24.86 22.50
N SER A 122 6.57 -23.86 22.47
CA SER A 122 6.60 -22.77 21.52
C SER A 122 8.04 -22.51 21.08
N VAL A 123 8.24 -22.14 19.82
CA VAL A 123 9.52 -21.59 19.32
C VAL A 123 9.29 -20.18 18.81
N THR A 124 10.18 -19.26 19.14
CA THR A 124 10.24 -17.93 18.52
C THR A 124 11.48 -17.85 17.64
N THR A 125 11.34 -17.54 16.36
CA THR A 125 12.45 -17.48 15.40
C THR A 125 12.29 -16.31 14.44
N SER A 126 13.19 -16.16 13.47
CA SER A 126 13.15 -15.07 12.51
C SER A 126 13.40 -15.54 11.08
N TRP A 127 12.77 -14.87 10.11
CA TRP A 127 12.98 -15.08 8.68
C TRP A 127 13.34 -13.74 8.00
N TYR A 128 14.35 -13.74 7.13
CA TYR A 128 14.77 -12.53 6.42
C TYR A 128 13.99 -12.42 5.11
N VAL A 129 13.31 -11.28 4.92
CA VAL A 129 12.49 -11.03 3.71
C VAL A 129 13.43 -10.60 2.60
N ASN A 130 13.78 -11.50 1.70
CA ASN A 130 14.82 -11.25 0.73
C ASN A 130 14.32 -10.33 -0.41
N PRO A 131 14.96 -9.17 -0.67
CA PRO A 131 14.52 -8.27 -1.73
C PRO A 131 14.55 -8.83 -3.16
N ASP A 132 15.16 -9.99 -3.39
CA ASP A 132 15.32 -10.56 -4.73
C ASP A 132 14.00 -11.04 -5.35
N ASP A 133 13.05 -11.48 -4.54
CA ASP A 133 11.75 -11.96 -5.00
C ASP A 133 10.56 -11.60 -4.11
N SER A 134 10.78 -11.00 -2.94
CA SER A 134 9.69 -10.82 -1.97
C SER A 134 8.73 -9.69 -2.30
N ALA A 135 9.16 -8.67 -3.05
CA ALA A 135 8.35 -7.47 -3.28
C ALA A 135 6.97 -7.77 -3.90
N GLY A 136 5.90 -7.43 -3.19
CA GLY A 136 4.51 -7.66 -3.61
C GLY A 136 4.02 -9.09 -3.45
N ALA A 137 4.80 -9.97 -2.82
CA ALA A 137 4.47 -11.37 -2.66
C ALA A 137 3.48 -11.63 -1.51
N THR A 138 2.75 -12.74 -1.66
CA THR A 138 2.03 -13.38 -0.56
C THR A 138 2.78 -14.65 -0.21
N PHE A 139 2.93 -14.93 1.07
CA PHE A 139 3.65 -16.10 1.55
C PHE A 139 2.75 -17.03 2.35
N LEU A 140 2.94 -18.33 2.17
CA LEU A 140 2.46 -19.37 3.08
C LEU A 140 3.61 -19.73 4.03
N LEU A 141 3.36 -19.58 5.32
CA LEU A 141 4.25 -20.07 6.38
C LEU A 141 3.71 -21.37 6.93
N THR A 142 4.53 -22.41 6.84
CA THR A 142 4.23 -23.73 7.39
C THR A 142 5.16 -24.01 8.57
N ALA A 143 4.59 -24.46 9.70
CA ALA A 143 5.33 -25.00 10.83
C ALA A 143 4.92 -26.46 11.04
N SER A 144 5.89 -27.38 11.05
CA SER A 144 5.65 -28.81 11.23
C SER A 144 6.56 -29.42 12.29
N SER A 145 6.07 -30.42 13.02
CA SER A 145 6.86 -31.24 13.95
C SER A 145 6.48 -32.70 13.79
N ALA A 146 7.47 -33.57 13.98
CA ALA A 146 7.28 -35.01 14.01
C ALA A 146 6.14 -35.40 14.95
N GLY A 147 5.33 -36.36 14.49
CA GLY A 147 4.25 -36.95 15.24
C GLY A 147 4.70 -37.94 16.33
N ALA A 148 3.85 -38.92 16.61
CA ALA A 148 4.08 -39.92 17.65
C ALA A 148 5.23 -40.88 17.32
N ASP A 149 5.56 -41.04 16.03
CA ASP A 149 6.65 -41.91 15.58
C ASP A 149 8.04 -41.25 15.64
N GLY A 150 8.11 -39.93 15.87
CA GLY A 150 9.34 -39.16 15.96
C GLY A 150 10.04 -38.94 14.62
N VAL A 151 9.34 -39.14 13.49
CA VAL A 151 9.82 -38.90 12.12
C VAL A 151 9.05 -37.72 11.53
N VAL A 152 9.73 -36.85 10.78
CA VAL A 152 9.08 -35.74 10.04
C VAL A 152 8.78 -36.22 8.62
N GLY A 153 7.64 -35.82 8.07
CA GLY A 153 7.13 -36.18 6.75
C GLY A 153 6.13 -37.35 6.74
N THR A 154 5.57 -37.71 7.90
CA THR A 154 4.63 -38.82 8.06
C THR A 154 3.21 -38.31 8.35
N GLY A 155 2.20 -39.14 8.13
CA GLY A 155 0.79 -38.71 8.24
C GLY A 155 0.32 -38.36 9.66
N ASP A 156 1.17 -38.55 10.68
CA ASP A 156 0.93 -38.19 12.07
C ASP A 156 1.61 -36.88 12.50
N ASP A 157 2.26 -36.18 11.57
CA ASP A 157 2.88 -34.88 11.83
C ASP A 157 1.87 -33.84 12.31
N VAL A 158 2.35 -33.00 13.22
CA VAL A 158 1.60 -31.84 13.70
C VAL A 158 1.97 -30.66 12.82
N VAL A 159 0.99 -30.07 12.13
CA VAL A 159 1.18 -28.97 11.18
C VAL A 159 0.32 -27.77 11.58
N ALA A 160 0.87 -26.58 11.46
CA ALA A 160 0.15 -25.31 11.48
C ALA A 160 0.59 -24.45 10.30
N THR A 161 -0.34 -23.68 9.74
CA THR A 161 -0.09 -22.77 8.63
C THR A 161 -0.68 -21.38 8.91
N THR A 162 -0.08 -20.36 8.30
CA THR A 162 -0.63 -19.00 8.23
C THR A 162 -0.13 -18.31 6.97
N SER A 163 -0.80 -17.24 6.54
CA SER A 163 -0.30 -16.36 5.49
C SER A 163 0.18 -15.03 6.05
N PHE A 164 1.14 -14.42 5.35
CA PHE A 164 1.56 -13.03 5.50
C PHE A 164 2.04 -12.51 4.14
N THR A 165 2.30 -11.20 4.02
CA THR A 165 2.69 -10.60 2.74
C THR A 165 4.01 -9.81 2.84
N ASP A 166 4.57 -9.50 1.68
CA ASP A 166 5.41 -8.31 1.42
C ASP A 166 4.66 -7.42 0.42
N SER A 167 3.34 -7.38 0.57
CA SER A 167 2.49 -6.51 -0.20
C SER A 167 2.60 -5.13 0.43
N SER A 168 3.68 -4.41 0.12
CA SER A 168 3.69 -2.96 0.26
C SER A 168 2.32 -2.42 -0.13
N SER A 169 1.70 -1.64 0.76
CA SER A 169 0.34 -1.15 0.60
C SER A 169 0.02 -0.79 -0.83
N GLY A 170 -1.18 -1.13 -1.32
CA GLY A 170 -1.50 -1.06 -2.74
C GLY A 170 -2.76 -1.83 -3.10
N ALA A 171 -3.01 -1.95 -4.41
CA ALA A 171 -4.09 -2.78 -4.93
C ALA A 171 -3.68 -4.28 -4.93
N LEU A 172 -4.67 -5.17 -4.85
CA LEU A 172 -4.53 -6.63 -4.94
C LEU A 172 -5.66 -7.18 -5.79
N ALA A 173 -5.36 -8.04 -6.77
CA ALA A 173 -6.36 -8.63 -7.64
C ALA A 173 -7.14 -9.70 -6.87
N THR A 174 -8.46 -9.69 -6.97
CA THR A 174 -9.32 -10.62 -6.20
C THR A 174 -9.47 -12.00 -6.84
N GLY A 175 -9.04 -12.16 -8.09
CA GLY A 175 -9.41 -13.33 -8.90
C GLY A 175 -10.59 -13.06 -9.85
N VAL A 176 -11.42 -12.05 -9.56
CA VAL A 176 -12.62 -11.74 -10.34
C VAL A 176 -12.24 -11.22 -11.73
N THR A 177 -12.85 -11.82 -12.76
CA THR A 177 -12.72 -11.43 -14.16
C THR A 177 -13.81 -10.44 -14.59
N VAL A 178 -13.55 -9.75 -15.70
CA VAL A 178 -14.55 -9.10 -16.54
C VAL A 178 -14.42 -9.69 -17.94
N THR A 179 -15.36 -10.54 -18.31
CA THR A 179 -15.44 -11.16 -19.64
C THR A 179 -16.56 -10.50 -20.44
N LEU A 180 -16.22 -9.96 -21.61
CA LEU A 180 -17.16 -9.41 -22.58
C LEU A 180 -17.18 -10.32 -23.80
N ASP A 181 -18.35 -10.84 -24.14
CA ASP A 181 -18.53 -11.70 -25.31
C ASP A 181 -19.00 -10.85 -26.52
N GLU A 182 -18.39 -11.05 -27.69
CA GLU A 182 -18.76 -10.39 -28.94
C GLU A 182 -20.10 -10.91 -29.51
N THR A 183 -20.59 -12.05 -29.02
CA THR A 183 -21.85 -12.68 -29.38
C THR A 183 -23.04 -11.77 -29.13
N ALA A 184 -23.86 -11.58 -30.16
CA ALA A 184 -25.05 -10.74 -30.07
C ALA A 184 -26.03 -11.22 -28.98
N GLY A 185 -26.21 -10.41 -27.93
CA GLY A 185 -27.09 -10.75 -26.83
C GLY A 185 -26.55 -10.22 -25.51
N LEU A 186 -27.04 -10.76 -24.39
CA LEU A 186 -26.37 -10.66 -23.11
C LEU A 186 -25.85 -12.06 -22.78
N GLN A 187 -24.54 -12.20 -22.65
CA GLN A 187 -23.89 -13.42 -22.24
C GLN A 187 -23.58 -13.35 -20.74
N ASN A 188 -24.44 -14.00 -19.96
CA ASN A 188 -24.25 -14.17 -18.53
C ASN A 188 -25.18 -15.27 -18.00
N GLY A 189 -24.83 -15.80 -16.83
CA GLY A 189 -25.55 -16.92 -16.21
C GLY A 189 -27.05 -16.73 -15.93
N ALA A 190 -27.60 -15.50 -16.00
CA ALA A 190 -29.04 -15.28 -15.90
C ALA A 190 -29.75 -15.18 -17.25
N ALA A 191 -29.13 -14.55 -18.25
CA ALA A 191 -29.70 -14.33 -19.57
C ALA A 191 -29.51 -15.54 -20.49
N THR A 192 -28.33 -16.16 -20.45
CA THR A 192 -27.89 -17.27 -21.30
C THR A 192 -27.24 -18.36 -20.46
N PRO A 193 -28.01 -19.11 -19.65
CA PRO A 193 -27.46 -20.14 -18.75
C PRO A 193 -26.92 -21.41 -19.46
N SER A 194 -26.94 -21.43 -20.79
CA SER A 194 -26.45 -22.53 -21.65
C SER A 194 -26.24 -21.99 -23.07
N PRO A 195 -25.14 -22.36 -23.76
CA PRO A 195 -24.00 -23.16 -23.31
C PRO A 195 -23.25 -22.63 -22.08
N GLY A 196 -22.31 -23.42 -21.57
CA GLY A 196 -21.58 -23.09 -20.35
C GLY A 196 -20.71 -21.83 -20.47
N GLY A 197 -20.11 -21.60 -21.65
CA GLY A 197 -19.32 -20.39 -21.96
C GLY A 197 -20.17 -19.13 -21.85
N ASP A 198 -21.27 -19.05 -22.60
CA ASP A 198 -22.24 -17.94 -22.51
C ASP A 198 -22.67 -17.60 -21.06
N ALA A 199 -22.70 -18.60 -20.18
CA ALA A 199 -23.19 -18.47 -18.81
C ALA A 199 -22.12 -17.95 -17.83
N ASP A 200 -20.84 -18.08 -18.14
CA ASP A 200 -19.73 -17.64 -17.28
C ASP A 200 -19.19 -16.23 -17.61
N ASP A 201 -19.72 -15.63 -18.67
CA ASP A 201 -19.52 -14.23 -19.06
C ASP A 201 -20.15 -13.18 -18.15
N ASN A 202 -19.76 -11.92 -18.39
CA ASN A 202 -20.14 -10.78 -17.55
C ASN A 202 -20.86 -9.66 -18.29
N ASP A 203 -21.45 -9.95 -19.44
CA ASP A 203 -22.19 -8.96 -20.22
C ASP A 203 -23.32 -8.35 -19.42
N THR A 204 -23.53 -7.05 -19.61
CA THR A 204 -24.49 -6.30 -18.83
C THR A 204 -25.25 -5.26 -19.65
N SER A 205 -26.51 -5.06 -19.26
CA SER A 205 -27.35 -3.95 -19.72
C SER A 205 -27.47 -2.85 -18.66
N LEU A 206 -26.69 -2.92 -17.59
CA LEU A 206 -26.63 -1.87 -16.58
C LEU A 206 -26.09 -0.57 -17.19
N THR A 207 -26.59 0.56 -16.71
CA THR A 207 -26.13 1.88 -17.14
C THR A 207 -24.68 2.09 -16.73
N LEU A 208 -23.81 2.40 -17.70
CA LEU A 208 -22.42 2.76 -17.44
C LEU A 208 -22.30 3.91 -16.43
N PRO A 209 -21.26 3.93 -15.58
CA PRO A 209 -20.99 5.06 -14.70
C PRO A 209 -20.97 6.40 -15.45
N THR A 210 -21.56 7.44 -14.86
CA THR A 210 -21.71 8.76 -15.52
C THR A 210 -20.37 9.38 -15.92
N ALA A 211 -19.34 9.21 -15.09
CA ALA A 211 -17.98 9.67 -15.39
C ALA A 211 -17.39 8.97 -16.62
N PHE A 212 -17.65 7.66 -16.75
CA PHE A 212 -17.17 6.87 -17.88
C PHE A 212 -17.93 7.19 -19.17
N SER A 213 -19.26 7.13 -19.13
CA SER A 213 -20.10 7.41 -20.30
C SER A 213 -19.92 8.85 -20.82
N GLY A 214 -19.80 9.84 -19.93
CA GLY A 214 -19.49 11.22 -20.32
C GLY A 214 -18.12 11.38 -20.98
N ARG A 215 -17.10 10.68 -20.47
CA ARG A 215 -15.76 10.71 -21.05
C ARG A 215 -15.73 10.03 -22.42
N LEU A 216 -16.33 8.85 -22.56
CA LEU A 216 -16.44 8.15 -23.85
C LEU A 216 -17.18 8.99 -24.90
N ALA A 217 -18.28 9.63 -24.55
CA ALA A 217 -19.01 10.51 -25.48
C ALA A 217 -18.14 11.65 -26.02
N THR A 218 -17.30 12.23 -25.16
CA THR A 218 -16.35 13.29 -25.55
C THR A 218 -15.27 12.75 -26.49
N LEU A 219 -14.68 11.60 -26.15
CA LEU A 219 -13.61 10.99 -26.93
C LEU A 219 -14.09 10.49 -28.30
N LEU A 220 -15.24 9.82 -28.37
CA LEU A 220 -15.83 9.32 -29.62
C LEU A 220 -16.24 10.46 -30.55
N ALA A 221 -16.72 11.58 -30.00
CA ALA A 221 -17.00 12.77 -30.80
C ALA A 221 -15.73 13.35 -31.46
N ALA A 222 -14.55 13.13 -30.87
CA ALA A 222 -13.27 13.59 -31.39
C ALA A 222 -12.64 12.64 -32.42
N THR A 223 -12.94 11.33 -32.39
CA THR A 223 -12.26 10.29 -33.21
C THR A 223 -13.10 9.75 -34.37
N ALA A 224 -14.11 10.51 -34.81
CA ALA A 224 -15.15 10.17 -35.79
C ALA A 224 -16.30 9.30 -35.20
N PRO A 225 -17.58 9.73 -35.37
CA PRO A 225 -18.73 9.24 -34.61
C PRO A 225 -19.42 7.98 -35.17
N THR A 226 -18.72 7.16 -35.96
CA THR A 226 -19.34 6.00 -36.66
C THR A 226 -19.34 4.70 -35.86
N GLU A 227 -18.59 4.64 -34.76
CA GLU A 227 -18.50 3.43 -33.94
C GLU A 227 -19.77 3.27 -33.09
N THR A 228 -20.40 2.10 -33.20
CA THR A 228 -21.57 1.73 -32.39
C THR A 228 -21.11 0.78 -31.29
N LEU A 229 -21.63 0.95 -30.08
CA LEU A 229 -21.33 0.04 -28.98
C LEU A 229 -21.80 -1.37 -29.35
N ILE A 230 -20.88 -2.34 -29.31
CA ILE A 230 -21.14 -3.77 -29.53
C ILE A 230 -21.67 -4.39 -28.24
N GLY A 231 -20.93 -4.21 -27.15
CA GLY A 231 -21.24 -4.82 -25.86
C GLY A 231 -20.62 -4.06 -24.70
N ALA A 232 -21.05 -4.41 -23.49
CA ALA A 232 -20.51 -3.91 -22.24
C ALA A 232 -20.52 -5.02 -21.20
N ALA A 233 -19.47 -5.12 -20.38
CA ALA A 233 -19.39 -6.06 -19.28
C ALA A 233 -18.95 -5.39 -17.99
N LEU A 234 -19.26 -6.03 -16.87
CA LEU A 234 -18.92 -5.57 -15.51
C LEU A 234 -18.32 -6.71 -14.71
N SER A 235 -17.16 -6.51 -14.11
CA SER A 235 -16.43 -7.56 -13.38
C SER A 235 -17.32 -8.37 -12.43
N GLY A 236 -17.33 -9.69 -12.60
CA GLY A 236 -18.12 -10.65 -11.81
C GLY A 236 -19.64 -10.48 -11.91
N TYR A 237 -20.14 -9.74 -12.89
CA TYR A 237 -21.58 -9.63 -13.13
C TYR A 237 -22.13 -10.94 -13.69
N ASN A 238 -23.25 -11.42 -13.15
CA ASN A 238 -23.86 -12.69 -13.56
C ASN A 238 -25.32 -12.56 -13.99
N GLY A 239 -25.73 -11.35 -14.39
CA GLY A 239 -27.12 -11.04 -14.75
C GLY A 239 -28.05 -10.72 -13.57
N SER A 240 -27.68 -11.05 -12.34
CA SER A 240 -28.54 -10.87 -11.15
C SER A 240 -27.93 -10.02 -10.03
N ASN A 241 -26.61 -9.82 -10.03
CA ASN A 241 -25.91 -9.04 -9.01
C ASN A 241 -25.63 -7.60 -9.51
N THR A 242 -24.71 -6.89 -8.87
CA THR A 242 -24.28 -5.54 -9.28
C THR A 242 -22.80 -5.50 -9.64
N GLY A 243 -22.22 -6.63 -10.01
CA GLY A 243 -20.77 -6.81 -10.16
C GLY A 243 -20.02 -6.97 -8.84
N LEU A 244 -18.80 -7.49 -8.93
CA LEU A 244 -17.87 -7.76 -7.84
C LEU A 244 -16.57 -6.99 -8.06
N ASN A 245 -15.84 -6.72 -6.98
CA ASN A 245 -14.54 -6.04 -7.05
C ASN A 245 -13.53 -6.92 -7.80
N ALA A 246 -12.91 -6.37 -8.84
CA ALA A 246 -11.80 -6.99 -9.57
C ALA A 246 -10.48 -6.89 -8.78
N PHE A 247 -10.39 -5.87 -7.92
CA PHE A 247 -9.26 -5.68 -7.02
C PHE A 247 -9.74 -5.06 -5.69
N THR A 248 -9.00 -5.34 -4.63
CA THR A 248 -9.11 -4.66 -3.31
C THR A 248 -7.92 -3.74 -3.11
N ILE A 249 -8.07 -2.74 -2.25
CA ILE A 249 -7.00 -1.82 -1.88
C ILE A 249 -6.88 -1.78 -0.37
N ALA A 250 -5.65 -1.87 0.12
CA ALA A 250 -5.29 -1.59 1.50
C ALA A 250 -4.34 -0.39 1.55
N PRO A 251 -4.79 0.78 2.05
CA PRO A 251 -3.88 1.92 2.22
C PRO A 251 -2.81 1.61 3.25
N SER A 252 -1.68 2.30 3.15
CA SER A 252 -0.60 2.23 4.14
C SER A 252 -1.16 2.55 5.51
N ALA A 253 -0.55 2.03 6.59
CA ALA A 253 -0.99 2.36 7.93
C ALA A 253 -1.01 3.90 8.14
N GLY A 254 -2.20 4.46 8.33
CA GLY A 254 -2.46 5.90 8.44
C GLY A 254 -2.52 6.67 7.10
N GLY A 255 -2.13 6.05 5.98
CA GLY A 255 -2.25 6.63 4.64
C GLY A 255 -3.69 6.69 4.15
N ALA A 256 -3.95 7.57 3.18
CA ALA A 256 -5.25 7.65 2.49
C ALA A 256 -5.03 7.58 0.98
N ILE A 257 -5.74 6.67 0.31
CA ILE A 257 -5.75 6.58 -1.16
C ILE A 257 -6.29 7.90 -1.74
N THR A 258 -5.51 8.52 -2.62
CA THR A 258 -5.86 9.77 -3.30
C THR A 258 -6.18 9.59 -4.78
N ASP A 259 -5.71 8.50 -5.39
CA ASP A 259 -5.88 8.22 -6.81
C ASP A 259 -5.77 6.72 -7.09
N ILE A 260 -6.54 6.23 -8.06
CA ILE A 260 -6.47 4.86 -8.59
C ILE A 260 -6.52 4.96 -10.10
N ARG A 261 -5.61 4.28 -10.79
CA ARG A 261 -5.43 4.48 -12.24
C ARG A 261 -4.96 3.24 -12.95
N PHE A 262 -5.22 3.18 -14.26
CA PHE A 262 -4.56 2.22 -15.12
C PHE A 262 -3.12 2.64 -15.42
N THR A 263 -2.19 1.70 -15.29
CA THR A 263 -0.74 1.91 -15.42
C THR A 263 -0.04 0.74 -16.11
N LYS A 264 1.22 0.95 -16.50
CA LYS A 264 2.18 -0.12 -16.77
C LYS A 264 2.66 -0.74 -15.45
N ALA A 265 3.39 -1.85 -15.53
CA ALA A 265 4.02 -2.52 -14.39
C ALA A 265 4.97 -1.62 -13.57
N ASP A 266 5.48 -0.53 -14.16
CA ASP A 266 6.38 0.43 -13.50
C ASP A 266 5.63 1.58 -12.80
N GLY A 267 4.29 1.55 -12.78
CA GLY A 267 3.43 2.58 -12.19
C GLY A 267 3.21 3.82 -13.04
N THR A 268 3.87 3.94 -14.21
CA THR A 268 3.64 5.05 -15.13
C THR A 268 2.44 4.79 -16.05
N LEU A 269 1.83 5.86 -16.56
CA LEU A 269 0.64 5.76 -17.42
C LEU A 269 0.93 5.01 -18.72
N LEU A 270 -0.09 4.32 -19.25
CA LEU A 270 0.01 3.76 -20.60
C LEU A 270 -0.08 4.90 -21.61
N ASP A 271 0.90 4.98 -22.50
CA ASP A 271 0.92 5.95 -23.60
C ASP A 271 1.45 5.25 -24.87
N GLY A 272 0.54 4.66 -25.63
CA GLY A 272 0.88 3.95 -26.88
C GLY A 272 1.57 2.62 -26.64
N VAL A 273 1.18 1.88 -25.60
CA VAL A 273 1.70 0.54 -25.33
C VAL A 273 1.05 -0.45 -26.29
N ASP A 274 1.84 -1.22 -27.04
CA ASP A 274 1.30 -2.28 -27.90
C ASP A 274 0.60 -3.35 -27.03
N SER A 275 -0.70 -3.55 -27.27
CA SER A 275 -1.49 -4.56 -26.56
C SER A 275 -1.15 -5.98 -26.98
N GLY A 276 -0.55 -6.18 -28.16
CA GLY A 276 -0.43 -7.49 -28.81
C GLY A 276 -1.73 -7.99 -29.45
N ARG A 277 -2.83 -7.22 -29.34
CA ARG A 277 -4.15 -7.53 -29.91
C ARG A 277 -4.39 -6.74 -31.19
N LYS A 278 -5.33 -7.23 -31.99
CA LYS A 278 -5.72 -6.62 -33.27
C LYS A 278 -7.23 -6.52 -33.37
N THR A 279 -7.72 -5.58 -34.17
CA THR A 279 -9.10 -5.62 -34.67
C THR A 279 -9.27 -6.81 -35.61
N ALA A 280 -10.51 -7.24 -35.87
CA ALA A 280 -10.82 -8.29 -36.84
C ALA A 280 -10.22 -8.01 -38.24
N ASP A 281 -10.09 -6.74 -38.64
CA ASP A 281 -9.44 -6.30 -39.88
C ASP A 281 -7.89 -6.37 -39.85
N GLY A 282 -7.31 -6.82 -38.74
CA GLY A 282 -5.86 -7.00 -38.57
C GLY A 282 -5.09 -5.74 -38.17
N VAL A 283 -5.76 -4.68 -37.73
CA VAL A 283 -5.10 -3.44 -37.27
C VAL A 283 -4.65 -3.62 -35.81
N SER A 284 -3.36 -3.39 -35.53
CA SER A 284 -2.83 -3.46 -34.15
C SER A 284 -3.49 -2.46 -33.22
N ILE A 285 -3.73 -2.87 -31.98
CA ILE A 285 -4.35 -2.05 -30.94
C ILE A 285 -3.30 -1.57 -29.93
N TYR A 286 -3.31 -0.28 -29.63
CA TYR A 286 -2.40 0.36 -28.66
C TYR A 286 -3.18 0.90 -27.46
N LEU A 287 -2.59 0.78 -26.28
CA LEU A 287 -3.21 1.10 -25.01
C LEU A 287 -2.79 2.48 -24.50
N TYR A 288 -3.76 3.21 -23.97
CA TYR A 288 -3.59 4.54 -23.40
C TYR A 288 -4.37 4.67 -22.10
N THR A 289 -3.76 5.22 -21.06
CA THR A 289 -4.49 5.76 -19.92
C THR A 289 -4.98 7.16 -20.31
N ASP A 290 -6.27 7.44 -20.15
CA ASP A 290 -6.79 8.76 -20.49
C ASP A 290 -6.24 9.85 -19.56
N THR A 291 -5.86 10.99 -20.14
CA THR A 291 -5.16 12.05 -19.41
C THR A 291 -6.08 12.99 -18.63
N GLU A 292 -7.39 12.97 -18.91
CA GLU A 292 -8.37 13.77 -18.16
C GLU A 292 -9.07 12.93 -17.07
N ASN A 293 -9.20 11.63 -17.29
CA ASN A 293 -9.67 10.65 -16.31
C ASN A 293 -8.86 9.36 -16.40
N ASN A 294 -7.83 9.26 -15.57
CA ASN A 294 -6.89 8.14 -15.49
C ASN A 294 -7.50 6.81 -15.01
N ASN A 295 -8.76 6.81 -14.55
CA ASN A 295 -9.54 5.59 -14.34
C ASN A 295 -10.01 4.96 -15.66
N VAL A 296 -9.82 5.62 -16.81
CA VAL A 296 -10.18 5.11 -18.15
C VAL A 296 -8.94 4.59 -18.88
N LEU A 297 -9.03 3.34 -19.31
CA LEU A 297 -8.12 2.71 -20.28
C LEU A 297 -8.77 2.72 -21.67
N LEU A 298 -7.99 3.03 -22.69
CA LEU A 298 -8.42 3.05 -24.09
C LEU A 298 -7.56 2.10 -24.92
N GLY A 299 -8.20 1.18 -25.64
CA GLY A 299 -7.58 0.45 -26.75
C GLY A 299 -7.88 1.15 -28.06
N ARG A 300 -6.85 1.66 -28.76
CA ARG A 300 -6.98 2.41 -30.01
C ARG A 300 -6.39 1.68 -31.19
N ALA A 301 -7.07 1.74 -32.35
CA ALA A 301 -6.58 1.18 -33.60
C ALA A 301 -5.41 2.01 -34.15
N GLY A 302 -4.27 1.36 -34.34
CA GLY A 302 -3.03 1.95 -34.83
C GLY A 302 -2.26 2.77 -33.77
N PRO A 303 -0.99 3.10 -34.03
CA PRO A 303 -0.19 3.89 -33.11
C PRO A 303 -0.66 5.36 -33.11
N GLY A 304 -0.80 5.94 -31.92
CA GLY A 304 -1.14 7.35 -31.72
C GLY A 304 -2.50 7.55 -31.04
N SER A 305 -2.65 8.67 -30.32
CA SER A 305 -3.84 8.99 -29.52
C SER A 305 -5.08 9.36 -30.34
N SER A 306 -4.95 9.49 -31.67
CA SER A 306 -6.04 9.80 -32.60
C SER A 306 -6.72 8.58 -33.23
N GLY A 307 -6.19 7.37 -33.00
CA GLY A 307 -6.79 6.14 -33.51
C GLY A 307 -8.23 5.93 -33.02
N ALA A 308 -9.07 5.26 -33.81
CA ALA A 308 -10.43 4.91 -33.39
C ALA A 308 -10.40 4.07 -32.11
N ILE A 309 -11.38 4.27 -31.23
CA ILE A 309 -11.50 3.49 -29.99
C ILE A 309 -12.08 2.13 -30.36
N VAL A 310 -11.33 1.07 -30.07
CA VAL A 310 -11.73 -0.33 -30.30
C VAL A 310 -12.44 -0.87 -29.06
N PHE A 311 -11.85 -0.66 -27.89
CA PHE A 311 -12.46 -0.96 -26.60
C PHE A 311 -12.04 0.09 -25.57
N ALA A 312 -12.76 0.15 -24.45
CA ALA A 312 -12.33 0.90 -23.29
C ALA A 312 -12.66 0.15 -22.01
N ALA A 313 -11.85 0.38 -20.96
CA ALA A 313 -12.13 -0.11 -19.62
C ALA A 313 -12.19 1.04 -18.62
N TYR A 314 -12.93 0.87 -17.52
CA TYR A 314 -13.09 1.89 -16.49
C TYR A 314 -13.07 1.30 -15.09
N ILE A 315 -12.32 1.97 -14.20
CA ILE A 315 -12.29 1.66 -12.77
C ILE A 315 -13.45 2.37 -12.07
N GLU A 316 -14.43 1.60 -11.62
CA GLU A 316 -15.43 2.06 -10.66
C GLU A 316 -14.94 1.79 -9.24
N GLU A 317 -14.50 2.83 -8.55
CA GLU A 317 -14.03 2.76 -7.17
C GLU A 317 -15.15 2.35 -6.20
N THR A 318 -14.82 1.48 -5.24
CA THR A 318 -15.77 0.98 -4.23
C THR A 318 -15.26 1.22 -2.80
N GLY A 319 -16.19 1.43 -1.87
CA GLY A 319 -15.91 1.71 -0.46
C GLY A 319 -15.96 3.20 -0.10
N SER A 320 -16.10 3.49 1.20
CA SER A 320 -15.88 4.84 1.74
C SER A 320 -15.20 4.73 3.13
N PRO A 321 -13.89 4.99 3.25
CA PRO A 321 -12.92 5.34 2.19
C PRO A 321 -12.76 4.23 1.14
N VAL A 322 -12.12 4.53 0.00
CA VAL A 322 -11.99 3.57 -1.11
C VAL A 322 -11.16 2.35 -0.66
N THR A 323 -11.70 1.16 -0.89
CA THR A 323 -11.11 -0.13 -0.49
C THR A 323 -11.02 -1.14 -1.64
N GLY A 324 -11.33 -0.73 -2.87
CA GLY A 324 -11.25 -1.57 -4.05
C GLY A 324 -11.89 -0.93 -5.27
N GLY A 325 -12.09 -1.74 -6.31
CA GLY A 325 -12.79 -1.28 -7.50
C GLY A 325 -13.32 -2.42 -8.37
N LYS A 326 -14.38 -2.11 -9.10
CA LYS A 326 -14.93 -2.94 -10.19
C LYS A 326 -14.37 -2.44 -11.51
N ILE A 327 -14.34 -3.32 -12.51
CA ILE A 327 -13.92 -2.96 -13.86
C ILE A 327 -15.12 -3.09 -14.80
N TRP A 328 -15.38 -2.00 -15.51
CA TRP A 328 -16.28 -1.98 -16.66
C TRP A 328 -15.46 -2.13 -17.93
N THR A 329 -15.97 -2.86 -18.90
CA THR A 329 -15.43 -2.90 -20.27
C THR A 329 -16.52 -2.56 -21.27
N VAL A 330 -16.13 -1.94 -22.38
CA VAL A 330 -16.99 -1.70 -23.55
C VAL A 330 -16.21 -2.00 -24.81
N LEU A 331 -16.92 -2.50 -25.82
CA LEU A 331 -16.36 -2.82 -27.13
C LEU A 331 -17.08 -2.06 -28.24
N TYR A 332 -16.31 -1.54 -29.19
CA TYR A 332 -16.79 -0.74 -30.33
C TYR A 332 -16.43 -1.35 -31.68
N GLN A 333 -15.34 -2.12 -31.76
CA GLN A 333 -14.96 -2.88 -32.95
C GLN A 333 -14.61 -4.31 -32.56
N PRO A 334 -14.98 -5.33 -33.37
CA PRO A 334 -14.62 -6.71 -33.10
C PRO A 334 -13.12 -6.93 -33.08
N LEU A 335 -12.67 -7.85 -32.22
CA LEU A 335 -11.28 -8.21 -32.06
C LEU A 335 -10.93 -9.41 -32.94
N PHE A 336 -9.63 -9.58 -33.19
CA PHE A 336 -9.14 -10.75 -33.91
C PHE A 336 -8.93 -11.91 -32.94
N HIS A 337 -9.71 -12.97 -33.14
CA HIS A 337 -9.59 -14.26 -32.49
C HIS A 337 -8.90 -15.26 -33.42
N SER A 338 -8.02 -16.09 -32.86
CA SER A 338 -7.17 -16.96 -33.68
C SER A 338 -7.80 -18.33 -33.92
N ASP A 339 -8.69 -18.76 -33.03
CA ASP A 339 -9.48 -19.97 -33.18
C ASP A 339 -10.94 -19.62 -33.51
N THR A 340 -11.23 -19.47 -34.81
CA THR A 340 -12.60 -19.19 -35.29
C THR A 340 -13.52 -20.42 -35.22
N GLY A 341 -13.08 -21.52 -34.59
CA GLY A 341 -13.84 -22.76 -34.43
C GLY A 341 -14.64 -22.83 -33.13
N THR A 342 -14.38 -21.91 -32.19
CA THR A 342 -14.98 -21.87 -30.86
C THR A 342 -15.56 -20.48 -30.63
N PRO A 343 -16.86 -20.35 -30.30
CA PRO A 343 -17.43 -19.09 -29.84
C PRO A 343 -16.65 -18.54 -28.63
N ASP A 344 -16.19 -19.39 -27.73
CA ASP A 344 -15.53 -18.94 -26.50
C ASP A 344 -13.97 -18.81 -26.64
N ASP A 345 -13.43 -18.49 -27.83
CA ASP A 345 -11.97 -18.21 -27.94
C ASP A 345 -11.65 -16.92 -27.19
N SER A 346 -10.87 -16.99 -26.11
CA SER A 346 -10.64 -15.85 -25.24
C SER A 346 -9.29 -15.17 -25.47
N ILE A 347 -9.30 -13.84 -25.46
CA ILE A 347 -8.09 -13.00 -25.45
C ILE A 347 -8.15 -12.01 -24.29
N ASN A 348 -6.98 -11.63 -23.77
CA ASN A 348 -6.87 -10.74 -22.62
C ASN A 348 -5.75 -9.70 -22.76
N LEU A 349 -5.51 -8.89 -21.74
CA LEU A 349 -4.45 -7.87 -21.74
C LEU A 349 -3.30 -8.24 -20.79
N ASP A 350 -3.03 -9.54 -20.64
CA ASP A 350 -2.02 -10.07 -19.70
C ASP A 350 -0.69 -9.32 -19.74
N GLN A 351 -0.21 -8.92 -18.55
CA GLN A 351 1.05 -8.20 -18.34
C GLN A 351 1.14 -6.85 -19.08
N LYS A 352 0.04 -6.33 -19.62
CA LYS A 352 0.00 -4.99 -20.25
C LYS A 352 -0.62 -3.93 -19.36
N VAL A 353 -1.61 -4.32 -18.57
CA VAL A 353 -2.45 -3.39 -17.81
C VAL A 353 -2.35 -3.71 -16.33
N PHE A 354 -2.08 -2.68 -15.53
CA PHE A 354 -2.00 -2.79 -14.09
C PHE A 354 -2.83 -1.70 -13.41
N ILE A 355 -3.25 -1.96 -12.16
CA ILE A 355 -3.85 -0.95 -11.27
C ILE A 355 -2.74 -0.31 -10.44
N GLY A 356 -2.56 1.00 -10.56
CA GLY A 356 -1.69 1.78 -9.70
C GLY A 356 -2.50 2.64 -8.73
N THR A 357 -2.01 2.82 -7.50
CA THR A 357 -2.63 3.72 -6.51
C THR A 357 -1.72 4.91 -6.21
N SER A 358 -2.24 5.92 -5.52
CA SER A 358 -1.43 6.96 -4.86
C SER A 358 -2.02 7.28 -3.52
N GLU A 359 -1.15 7.67 -2.59
CA GLU A 359 -1.52 7.86 -1.20
C GLU A 359 -0.91 9.13 -0.65
N ASP A 360 -1.69 9.85 0.14
CA ASP A 360 -1.22 10.96 0.97
C ASP A 360 -1.04 10.45 2.40
N SER A 361 0.13 10.72 2.99
CA SER A 361 0.29 10.67 4.44
C SER A 361 0.10 12.08 5.01
N ASN A 362 -0.99 12.27 5.76
CA ASN A 362 -1.28 13.52 6.47
C ASN A 362 -0.73 13.44 7.90
N PHE A 363 -0.09 14.51 8.35
CA PHE A 363 0.50 14.57 9.69
C PHE A 363 -0.23 15.59 10.54
N SER A 364 -0.55 15.22 11.78
CA SER A 364 -1.15 16.14 12.74
C SER A 364 -0.09 16.78 13.61
N LEU A 365 -0.13 18.11 13.69
CA LEU A 365 0.71 18.91 14.58
C LEU A 365 0.01 19.19 15.93
N ALA A 366 -1.16 18.60 16.16
CA ALA A 366 -1.90 18.77 17.40
C ALA A 366 -1.16 18.12 18.58
N GLY A 367 -0.95 18.88 19.66
CA GLY A 367 -0.22 18.40 20.83
C GLY A 367 1.31 18.48 20.70
N ALA A 368 1.84 19.08 19.62
CA ALA A 368 3.28 19.32 19.51
C ALA A 368 3.80 20.17 20.68
N PRO A 369 4.91 19.80 21.33
CA PRO A 369 5.46 20.58 22.43
C PRO A 369 5.85 21.99 21.96
N SER A 370 5.48 23.01 22.74
CA SER A 370 5.79 24.41 22.46
C SER A 370 7.22 24.77 22.84
N GLY A 371 7.74 25.86 22.27
CA GLY A 371 9.11 26.33 22.49
C GLY A 371 10.15 25.67 21.59
N GLN A 372 11.42 25.93 21.89
CA GLN A 372 12.58 25.44 21.12
C GLN A 372 12.88 23.98 21.48
N GLN A 373 12.82 23.10 20.49
CA GLN A 373 13.10 21.68 20.62
C GLN A 373 14.27 21.26 19.73
N LEU A 374 14.95 20.16 20.09
CA LEU A 374 15.97 19.58 19.24
C LEU A 374 15.34 18.93 18.01
N PHE A 375 14.27 18.16 18.25
CA PHE A 375 13.47 17.54 17.21
C PHE A 375 11.98 17.55 17.58
N LEU A 376 11.13 17.41 16.57
CA LEU A 376 9.75 16.99 16.70
C LEU A 376 9.56 15.72 15.88
N MET A 377 8.77 14.77 16.36
CA MET A 377 8.45 13.56 15.60
C MET A 377 6.94 13.39 15.52
N PHE A 378 6.40 13.39 14.31
CA PHE A 378 4.96 13.31 14.03
C PHE A 378 4.64 12.01 13.32
N THR A 379 3.52 11.40 13.63
CA THR A 379 3.03 10.22 12.93
C THR A 379 1.87 10.60 12.04
N THR A 380 1.54 9.74 11.08
CA THR A 380 0.33 9.93 10.29
C THR A 380 -0.90 10.04 11.20
N GLU A 381 -1.84 10.91 10.84
CA GLU A 381 -3.05 11.17 11.62
C GLU A 381 -3.84 9.88 11.87
N GLY A 382 -4.17 9.60 13.13
CA GLY A 382 -4.91 8.40 13.53
C GLY A 382 -4.09 7.11 13.57
N ALA A 383 -2.78 7.16 13.36
CA ALA A 383 -1.92 5.98 13.48
C ALA A 383 -1.95 5.40 14.91
N THR A 384 -2.01 4.08 15.00
CA THR A 384 -1.94 3.32 16.25
C THR A 384 -0.66 2.51 16.31
N ALA A 385 -0.09 2.37 17.51
CA ALA A 385 1.06 1.52 17.72
C ALA A 385 0.73 0.04 17.48
N ASP A 386 1.70 -0.71 16.96
CA ASP A 386 1.67 -2.17 16.90
C ASP A 386 1.91 -2.81 18.28
N VAL A 387 2.00 -4.14 18.30
CA VAL A 387 2.26 -4.93 19.51
C VAL A 387 3.60 -4.61 20.18
N ASN A 388 4.54 -4.03 19.44
CA ASN A 388 5.86 -3.64 19.91
C ASN A 388 5.93 -2.16 20.33
N GLY A 389 4.80 -1.45 20.34
CA GLY A 389 4.75 -0.03 20.68
C GLY A 389 5.33 0.88 19.58
N ARG A 390 5.40 0.40 18.34
CA ARG A 390 5.97 1.10 17.18
C ARG A 390 4.87 1.53 16.23
N ILE A 391 5.09 2.62 15.50
CA ILE A 391 4.15 3.11 14.48
C ILE A 391 4.54 2.49 13.14
N PRO A 392 3.70 1.61 12.54
CA PRO A 392 4.03 0.94 11.28
C PRO A 392 4.05 1.92 10.09
N GLY A 393 3.17 2.93 10.15
CA GLY A 393 3.02 3.95 9.12
C GLY A 393 4.17 4.96 9.08
N VAL A 394 4.12 5.83 8.07
CA VAL A 394 5.11 6.90 7.91
C VAL A 394 5.07 7.84 9.12
N SER A 395 6.23 8.27 9.56
CA SER A 395 6.42 9.31 10.56
C SER A 395 7.42 10.33 10.01
N ILE A 396 7.31 11.58 10.44
CA ILE A 396 8.22 12.67 10.07
C ILE A 396 9.00 13.12 11.29
N ILE A 397 10.32 13.16 11.16
CA ILE A 397 11.22 13.81 12.10
C ILE A 397 11.55 15.20 11.56
N VAL A 398 11.30 16.24 12.35
CA VAL A 398 11.62 17.62 12.02
C VAL A 398 12.71 18.14 12.93
N THR A 399 13.74 18.76 12.34
CA THR A 399 14.84 19.43 13.07
C THR A 399 15.15 20.76 12.42
N GLY A 400 15.91 21.61 13.11
CA GLY A 400 16.55 22.78 12.49
C GLY A 400 17.52 22.39 11.36
N ARG A 401 18.03 23.37 10.60
CA ARG A 401 18.99 23.13 9.52
C ARG A 401 20.26 22.43 10.02
N ASN A 402 20.84 22.91 11.12
CA ASN A 402 22.02 22.35 11.77
C ASN A 402 21.75 22.23 13.29
N PRO A 403 21.03 21.20 13.73
CA PRO A 403 20.73 21.00 15.14
C PRO A 403 21.98 20.58 15.92
N LEU A 404 21.92 20.70 17.24
CA LEU A 404 23.02 20.28 18.11
C LEU A 404 23.13 18.75 18.10
N ASP A 405 24.27 18.24 17.65
CA ASP A 405 24.69 16.86 17.88
C ASP A 405 25.12 16.68 19.35
N GLN A 406 24.26 16.02 20.13
CA GLN A 406 24.49 15.76 21.56
C GLN A 406 25.46 14.58 21.77
N SER A 407 25.68 13.75 20.74
CA SER A 407 26.69 12.70 20.75
C SER A 407 28.13 13.27 20.71
N ALA A 408 28.30 14.44 20.09
CA ALA A 408 29.59 15.15 20.02
C ALA A 408 29.73 16.33 21.00
N SER A 409 28.64 16.85 21.57
CA SER A 409 28.67 18.06 22.41
C SER A 409 27.65 18.03 23.55
N SER A 410 28.04 18.54 24.72
CA SER A 410 27.13 18.70 25.88
C SER A 410 26.53 20.10 25.99
N ALA A 411 26.56 20.91 24.93
CA ALA A 411 26.00 22.25 24.93
C ALA A 411 24.47 22.23 25.06
N ALA A 412 23.86 23.39 25.34
CA ALA A 412 22.40 23.50 25.28
C ALA A 412 21.93 23.42 23.82
N ILE A 413 20.77 22.80 23.57
CA ILE A 413 20.20 22.68 22.21
C ILE A 413 20.04 24.04 21.52
N THR A 414 19.83 25.10 22.31
CA THR A 414 19.67 26.49 21.85
C THR A 414 20.98 27.15 21.40
N SER A 415 22.11 26.45 21.47
CA SER A 415 23.39 26.88 20.89
C SER A 415 23.53 26.54 19.40
N ALA A 416 22.58 25.78 18.85
CA ALA A 416 22.48 25.38 17.45
C ALA A 416 21.03 25.56 16.97
N ASP A 417 20.71 25.09 15.76
CA ASP A 417 19.37 25.26 15.20
C ASP A 417 18.33 24.40 15.95
N THR A 418 17.18 24.99 16.25
CA THR A 418 16.08 24.34 16.98
C THR A 418 14.81 24.39 16.17
N VAL A 419 13.94 23.39 16.29
CA VAL A 419 12.59 23.44 15.72
C VAL A 419 11.61 23.99 16.76
N ASN A 420 10.71 24.86 16.31
CA ASN A 420 9.65 25.43 17.12
C ASN A 420 8.29 25.03 16.59
N SER A 421 7.35 24.77 17.49
CA SER A 421 5.93 24.72 17.15
C SER A 421 5.19 25.90 17.79
N SER A 422 4.33 26.56 17.02
CA SER A 422 3.46 27.62 17.51
C SER A 422 2.01 27.11 17.57
N GLN A 423 1.36 27.20 18.74
CA GLN A 423 -0.05 26.84 18.93
C GLN A 423 -0.96 28.09 19.01
N GLY A 424 -0.40 29.28 18.81
CA GLY A 424 -1.05 30.55 19.09
C GLY A 424 -1.85 31.10 17.91
N GLY A 425 -3.11 30.68 17.77
CA GLY A 425 -4.11 31.42 16.96
C GLY A 425 -4.69 30.70 15.73
N GLY A 426 -4.41 29.41 15.52
CA GLY A 426 -4.93 28.63 14.39
C GLY A 426 -4.32 27.23 14.31
N ASN A 427 -4.19 26.68 13.10
CA ASN A 427 -3.45 25.45 12.83
C ASN A 427 -2.00 25.59 13.34
N THR A 428 -1.46 24.59 14.04
CA THR A 428 -0.08 24.62 14.53
C THR A 428 0.89 24.89 13.38
N THR A 429 1.82 25.83 13.55
CA THR A 429 2.85 26.18 12.56
C THR A 429 4.23 25.75 13.04
N LEU A 430 5.15 25.52 12.11
CA LEU A 430 6.54 25.19 12.39
C LEU A 430 7.45 26.31 11.89
N GLY A 431 8.42 26.64 12.71
CA GLY A 431 9.60 27.36 12.25
C GLY A 431 10.79 27.01 13.10
N THR A 432 11.80 27.88 13.14
CA THR A 432 13.11 27.54 13.73
C THR A 432 13.57 28.66 14.65
N ASN A 433 14.44 28.35 15.60
CA ASN A 433 15.13 29.33 16.46
C ASN A 433 14.20 30.35 17.14
N ASN A 434 14.02 31.54 16.55
CA ASN A 434 13.15 32.60 17.07
C ASN A 434 11.74 32.58 16.45
N GLN A 435 11.14 31.38 16.36
CA GLN A 435 9.81 31.05 15.83
C GLN A 435 9.68 31.06 14.30
N ALA A 436 9.96 32.16 13.60
CA ALA A 436 9.87 32.21 12.14
C ALA A 436 11.17 31.72 11.48
N ILE A 437 11.08 31.17 10.25
CA ILE A 437 12.26 30.83 9.45
C ILE A 437 12.79 32.10 8.78
N THR A 438 13.87 32.63 9.34
CA THR A 438 14.56 33.84 8.83
C THR A 438 15.69 33.47 7.87
N GLU A 439 16.38 34.46 7.32
CA GLU A 439 17.39 34.30 6.27
C GLU A 439 18.43 33.22 6.61
N GLN A 440 18.69 32.32 5.66
CA GLN A 440 19.67 31.23 5.77
C GLN A 440 19.32 30.14 6.80
N GLU A 441 18.26 30.32 7.58
CA GLU A 441 17.70 29.28 8.43
C GLU A 441 16.81 28.33 7.62
N GLY A 442 16.50 27.18 8.20
CA GLY A 442 15.66 26.19 7.57
C GLY A 442 15.25 25.06 8.50
N LEU A 443 14.35 24.23 8.02
CA LEU A 443 13.91 23.01 8.68
C LEU A 443 14.18 21.80 7.79
N ARG A 444 14.58 20.70 8.42
CA ARG A 444 14.70 19.39 7.78
C ARG A 444 13.50 18.55 8.14
N PHE A 445 12.91 17.89 7.15
CA PHE A 445 11.84 16.93 7.31
C PHE A 445 12.36 15.59 6.81
N SER A 446 12.55 14.62 7.72
CA SER A 446 12.99 13.26 7.40
C SER A 446 11.84 12.29 7.56
N PHE A 447 11.67 11.36 6.61
CA PHE A 447 10.58 10.40 6.57
C PHE A 447 11.07 9.05 7.07
N VAL A 448 10.36 8.43 8.00
CA VAL A 448 10.77 7.18 8.66
C VAL A 448 9.57 6.27 8.90
N THR A 449 9.83 4.98 9.18
CA THR A 449 8.85 4.00 9.64
C THR A 449 9.33 3.33 10.93
N GLY A 450 8.40 2.71 11.68
CA GLY A 450 8.69 2.07 12.95
C GLY A 450 9.13 3.06 14.04
N ALA A 451 8.57 4.28 14.02
CA ALA A 451 8.81 5.27 15.07
C ALA A 451 8.28 4.77 16.41
N ARG A 452 9.01 4.97 17.51
CA ARG A 452 8.55 4.56 18.85
C ARG A 452 7.41 5.47 19.32
N ALA A 453 6.23 4.91 19.59
CA ALA A 453 5.00 5.69 19.73
C ALA A 453 4.97 6.66 20.93
N ASP A 454 5.72 6.37 21.99
CA ASP A 454 5.80 7.21 23.20
C ASP A 454 6.62 8.50 22.99
N VAL A 455 7.53 8.53 22.02
CA VAL A 455 8.35 9.71 21.64
C VAL A 455 7.90 10.32 20.32
N THR A 456 6.63 10.15 19.99
CA THR A 456 5.97 10.79 18.85
C THR A 456 4.80 11.64 19.33
N ILE A 457 4.45 12.67 18.58
CA ILE A 457 3.32 13.55 18.88
C ILE A 457 2.02 12.77 18.64
N PRO A 458 1.06 12.82 19.59
CA PRO A 458 0.94 13.79 20.69
C PRO A 458 1.58 13.41 22.04
N ASN A 459 2.29 12.28 22.12
CA ASN A 459 2.89 11.78 23.37
C ASN A 459 4.26 12.41 23.69
N LEU A 460 4.94 12.98 22.69
CA LEU A 460 6.26 13.60 22.83
C LEU A 460 6.23 14.83 23.75
N SER A 461 6.92 14.75 24.90
CA SER A 461 7.07 15.89 25.81
C SER A 461 8.21 16.84 25.41
N PRO A 462 8.22 18.09 25.91
CA PRO A 462 9.35 19.01 25.71
C PRO A 462 10.69 18.46 26.23
N GLY A 463 10.68 17.65 27.29
CA GLY A 463 11.89 17.05 27.85
C GLY A 463 12.46 15.97 26.93
N GLU A 464 11.58 15.14 26.35
CA GLU A 464 11.98 14.08 25.43
C GLU A 464 12.43 14.65 24.07
N ALA A 465 11.75 15.69 23.59
CA ALA A 465 12.05 16.40 22.35
C ALA A 465 13.40 17.15 22.36
N GLY A 466 13.99 17.32 23.55
CA GLY A 466 15.33 17.92 23.74
C GLY A 466 16.47 16.91 23.84
N VAL A 467 16.21 15.61 23.65
CA VAL A 467 17.18 14.53 23.85
C VAL A 467 17.36 13.73 22.55
N GLU A 468 18.54 13.80 21.95
CA GLU A 468 18.85 13.19 20.65
C GLU A 468 18.62 11.67 20.64
N SER A 469 18.95 10.98 21.73
CA SER A 469 18.76 9.52 21.82
C SER A 469 17.30 9.07 21.75
N ASN A 470 16.34 10.01 21.84
CA ASN A 470 14.92 9.72 21.68
C ASN A 470 14.44 9.74 20.22
N ILE A 471 15.32 10.06 19.26
CA ILE A 471 15.00 9.98 17.83
C ILE A 471 15.00 8.50 17.40
N ASP A 472 13.97 7.76 17.76
CA ASP A 472 13.93 6.29 17.64
C ASP A 472 12.96 5.82 16.55
N PHE A 473 13.52 5.21 15.50
CA PHE A 473 12.80 4.66 14.36
C PHE A 473 13.51 3.43 13.80
N ASN A 474 12.80 2.62 13.02
CA ASN A 474 13.34 1.39 12.44
C ASN A 474 14.01 1.64 11.09
N GLN A 475 13.36 2.33 10.15
CA GLN A 475 13.90 2.58 8.81
C GLN A 475 13.57 3.97 8.28
N TYR A 476 14.40 4.47 7.35
CA TYR A 476 14.02 5.62 6.53
C TYR A 476 12.94 5.19 5.52
N PHE A 477 11.99 6.10 5.27
CA PHE A 477 10.94 5.91 4.30
C PHE A 477 11.26 6.65 2.99
N GLY A 478 11.24 5.93 1.86
CA GLY A 478 11.42 6.53 0.54
C GLY A 478 10.12 7.13 0.02
N ALA A 479 10.15 8.41 -0.36
CA ALA A 479 9.05 9.11 -1.02
C ALA A 479 9.50 9.71 -2.35
N ARG A 480 8.55 9.94 -3.27
CA ARG A 480 8.82 10.60 -4.56
C ARG A 480 8.25 12.00 -4.66
N ALA A 481 7.42 12.41 -3.71
CA ALA A 481 6.92 13.76 -3.64
C ALA A 481 6.57 14.14 -2.19
N ALA A 482 6.54 15.43 -1.93
CA ALA A 482 5.96 15.97 -0.71
C ALA A 482 5.36 17.34 -0.99
N THR A 483 4.48 17.77 -0.09
CA THR A 483 3.88 19.10 -0.14
C THR A 483 3.93 19.74 1.23
N PHE A 484 4.01 21.06 1.24
CA PHE A 484 3.95 21.87 2.45
C PHE A 484 3.35 23.23 2.12
N ARG A 485 3.01 24.00 3.15
CA ARG A 485 2.45 25.35 3.00
C ARG A 485 3.31 26.38 3.70
N VAL A 486 3.40 27.55 3.08
CA VAL A 486 3.79 28.78 3.78
C VAL A 486 2.53 29.30 4.46
N VAL A 487 2.44 29.17 5.78
CA VAL A 487 1.19 29.43 6.53
C VAL A 487 1.14 30.81 7.18
N GLN A 488 2.29 31.42 7.40
CA GLN A 488 2.41 32.79 7.90
C GLN A 488 3.61 33.45 7.25
N GLU A 489 3.50 34.74 6.95
CA GLU A 489 4.62 35.57 6.50
C GLU A 489 4.75 36.81 7.41
N THR A 490 5.99 37.18 7.72
CA THR A 490 6.33 38.42 8.42
C THR A 490 7.29 39.24 7.56
N GLY A 491 7.15 40.57 7.54
CA GLY A 491 8.04 41.48 6.81
C GLY A 491 7.45 42.16 5.55
N GLY A 492 6.23 41.81 5.15
CA GLY A 492 5.45 42.54 4.14
C GLY A 492 5.85 42.32 2.68
N THR A 493 6.58 41.24 2.38
CA THR A 493 6.83 40.76 1.01
C THR A 493 6.50 39.27 0.88
N THR A 494 7.13 38.54 -0.05
CA THR A 494 6.85 37.12 -0.35
C THR A 494 8.03 36.25 0.05
N ALA A 495 7.77 35.01 0.46
CA ALA A 495 8.81 34.07 0.82
C ALA A 495 9.72 33.69 -0.37
N LYS A 496 10.99 33.42 -0.05
CA LYS A 496 11.99 32.84 -0.96
C LYS A 496 12.48 31.54 -0.36
N ILE A 497 12.29 30.43 -1.07
CA ILE A 497 12.54 29.09 -0.57
C ILE A 497 13.61 28.41 -1.42
N LEU A 498 14.62 27.84 -0.78
CA LEU A 498 15.51 26.85 -1.40
C LEU A 498 15.12 25.46 -0.91
N LEU A 499 14.84 24.55 -1.85
CA LEU A 499 14.54 23.16 -1.59
C LEU A 499 15.74 22.28 -1.95
N THR A 500 16.10 21.38 -1.03
CA THR A 500 17.10 20.33 -1.26
C THR A 500 16.55 18.99 -0.78
N ALA A 501 16.54 17.98 -1.64
CA ALA A 501 16.12 16.62 -1.28
C ALA A 501 17.34 15.70 -1.09
N PHE A 502 17.23 14.74 -0.18
CA PHE A 502 18.30 13.78 0.14
C PHE A 502 17.76 12.36 0.21
N LYS A 503 18.61 11.39 -0.12
CA LYS A 503 18.39 9.96 0.12
C LYS A 503 19.51 9.44 1.01
N ASN A 504 19.30 9.52 2.31
CA ASN A 504 20.19 8.95 3.31
C ASN A 504 20.20 7.41 3.22
N ALA A 505 21.32 6.79 3.58
CA ALA A 505 21.42 5.33 3.69
C ALA A 505 20.44 4.73 4.70
N ASP A 506 20.08 3.46 4.50
CA ASP A 506 19.12 2.74 5.34
C ASP A 506 19.62 2.56 6.79
N ASN A 507 18.67 2.40 7.71
CA ASN A 507 18.95 2.27 9.14
C ASN A 507 19.20 0.79 9.52
N VAL A 508 20.32 0.25 9.07
CA VAL A 508 20.72 -1.12 9.40
C VAL A 508 21.17 -1.18 10.86
N SER A 509 20.43 -1.91 11.69
CA SER A 509 20.75 -2.12 13.12
C SER A 509 20.94 -0.83 13.94
N GLY A 510 20.14 0.21 13.66
CA GLY A 510 20.22 1.48 14.40
C GLY A 510 21.37 2.40 13.99
N SER A 511 22.00 2.14 12.83
CA SER A 511 23.10 2.95 12.29
C SER A 511 22.76 4.42 12.05
N GLN A 512 21.47 4.76 11.95
CA GLN A 512 20.96 6.08 11.60
C GLN A 512 19.95 6.64 12.62
N SER A 513 19.59 5.88 13.66
CA SER A 513 18.64 6.31 14.69
C SER A 513 19.32 6.64 16.03
N GLY A 514 18.55 7.24 16.93
CA GLY A 514 19.01 7.76 18.21
C GLY A 514 20.12 8.79 18.03
N VAL A 515 21.21 8.61 18.76
CA VAL A 515 22.41 9.48 18.74
C VAL A 515 23.15 9.50 17.40
N ASN A 516 22.76 8.65 16.44
CA ASN A 516 23.37 8.64 15.11
C ASN A 516 22.57 9.47 14.09
N PHE A 517 21.37 9.93 14.43
CA PHE A 517 20.50 10.61 13.49
C PHE A 517 21.10 11.94 13.02
N ILE A 518 21.58 12.79 13.94
CA ILE A 518 22.16 14.08 13.57
C ILE A 518 23.53 13.89 12.90
N ASN A 519 24.29 12.86 13.30
CA ASN A 519 25.56 12.48 12.66
C ASN A 519 25.41 12.22 11.15
N SER A 520 24.23 11.74 10.71
CA SER A 520 23.95 11.51 9.30
C SER A 520 24.07 12.77 8.42
N TYR A 521 23.90 13.96 9.00
CA TYR A 521 23.87 15.22 8.24
C TYR A 521 25.24 15.58 7.66
N ALA A 522 26.32 15.02 8.20
CA ALA A 522 27.66 15.19 7.65
C ALA A 522 27.84 14.58 6.25
N ASN A 523 26.96 13.66 5.83
CA ASN A 523 27.02 12.97 4.54
C ASN A 523 26.16 13.61 3.44
N ASP A 524 25.37 14.64 3.80
CA ASP A 524 24.34 15.22 2.94
C ASP A 524 24.84 15.63 1.54
N ASP A 525 26.08 16.13 1.42
CA ASP A 525 26.64 16.53 0.11
C ASP A 525 26.76 15.36 -0.88
N GLY A 526 26.96 14.13 -0.39
CA GLY A 526 27.00 12.91 -1.21
C GLY A 526 25.63 12.25 -1.42
N GLU A 527 24.60 12.67 -0.66
CA GLU A 527 23.28 12.01 -0.62
C GLU A 527 22.17 12.87 -1.26
N LYS A 528 22.52 14.00 -1.89
CA LYS A 528 21.56 14.87 -2.61
C LYS A 528 20.90 14.13 -3.77
N ILE A 529 19.58 14.28 -3.87
CA ILE A 529 18.77 13.83 -5.00
C ILE A 529 18.20 15.05 -5.71
N ALA A 530 18.28 15.05 -7.04
CA ALA A 530 17.74 16.14 -7.85
C ALA A 530 16.20 16.15 -7.81
N ILE A 531 15.63 17.31 -7.50
CA ILE A 531 14.21 17.56 -7.70
C ILE A 531 13.94 17.62 -9.21
N THR A 532 12.97 16.84 -9.67
CA THR A 532 12.69 16.67 -11.10
C THR A 532 12.26 17.99 -11.73
N ASN A 533 12.88 18.37 -12.84
CA ASN A 533 12.52 19.59 -13.56
C ASN A 533 11.05 19.54 -14.02
N GLY A 534 10.31 20.61 -13.74
CA GLY A 534 8.87 20.72 -14.00
C GLY A 534 7.97 20.07 -12.94
N SER A 535 8.51 19.40 -11.92
CA SER A 535 7.69 18.76 -10.87
C SER A 535 7.14 19.75 -9.84
N VAL A 536 7.78 20.91 -9.68
CA VAL A 536 7.40 21.88 -8.64
C VAL A 536 6.18 22.67 -9.06
N THR A 537 5.17 22.72 -8.18
CA THR A 537 3.99 23.56 -8.34
C THR A 537 3.78 24.45 -7.13
N VAL A 538 3.31 25.67 -7.36
CA VAL A 538 2.92 26.63 -6.33
C VAL A 538 1.46 27.01 -6.56
N LYS A 539 0.58 26.64 -5.63
CA LYS A 539 -0.87 26.85 -5.73
C LYS A 539 -1.39 27.58 -4.51
N THR A 540 -2.46 28.34 -4.67
CA THR A 540 -3.23 28.87 -3.54
C THR A 540 -3.95 27.74 -2.82
N PHE A 541 -4.46 28.01 -1.62
CA PHE A 541 -5.31 27.06 -0.88
C PHE A 541 -6.54 26.58 -1.69
N LEU A 542 -7.04 27.42 -2.62
CA LEU A 542 -8.16 27.07 -3.51
C LEU A 542 -7.71 26.32 -4.78
N GLY A 543 -6.44 25.92 -4.88
CA GLY A 543 -5.90 25.11 -5.98
C GLY A 543 -5.49 25.90 -7.22
N ALA A 544 -5.61 27.23 -7.22
CA ALA A 544 -5.22 28.06 -8.36
C ALA A 544 -3.69 28.26 -8.41
N THR A 545 -3.09 28.16 -9.59
CA THR A 545 -1.64 28.39 -9.76
C THR A 545 -1.26 29.82 -9.39
N VAL A 546 -0.20 29.97 -8.58
CA VAL A 546 0.38 31.27 -8.24
C VAL A 546 1.28 31.73 -9.38
N THR A 547 0.78 32.62 -10.23
CA THR A 547 1.48 33.04 -11.47
C THR A 547 2.73 33.89 -11.23
N ASN A 548 2.86 34.51 -10.06
CA ASN A 548 4.03 35.33 -9.71
C ASN A 548 5.18 34.51 -9.11
N ALA A 549 4.96 33.22 -8.82
CA ALA A 549 6.00 32.36 -8.31
C ALA A 549 7.01 32.02 -9.43
N VAL A 550 8.29 32.23 -9.18
CA VAL A 550 9.37 31.89 -10.12
C VAL A 550 10.13 30.71 -9.57
N ILE A 551 10.17 29.62 -10.34
CA ILE A 551 10.83 28.36 -10.01
C ILE A 551 12.12 28.24 -10.83
N THR A 552 13.25 28.09 -10.16
CA THR A 552 14.57 27.96 -10.77
C THR A 552 15.19 26.63 -10.34
N TYR A 553 15.37 25.71 -11.28
CA TYR A 553 16.04 24.43 -11.07
C TYR A 553 17.55 24.62 -11.25
N ASN A 554 18.33 24.32 -10.22
CA ASN A 554 19.77 24.51 -10.22
C ASN A 554 20.50 23.23 -10.68
N ALA A 555 21.71 23.39 -11.20
CA ALA A 555 22.51 22.28 -11.71
C ALA A 555 22.96 21.29 -10.61
N ASP A 556 22.93 21.72 -9.36
CA ASP A 556 23.27 20.89 -8.19
C ASP A 556 22.07 20.10 -7.64
N GLY A 557 20.93 20.12 -8.34
CA GLY A 557 19.72 19.39 -7.97
C GLY A 557 18.77 20.13 -7.03
N THR A 558 19.16 21.32 -6.52
CA THR A 558 18.31 22.16 -5.68
C THR A 558 17.30 22.96 -6.50
N VAL A 559 16.23 23.44 -5.85
CA VAL A 559 15.24 24.32 -6.49
C VAL A 559 15.03 25.58 -5.68
N LEU A 560 15.27 26.72 -6.30
CA LEU A 560 14.97 28.04 -5.75
C LEU A 560 13.58 28.48 -6.23
N ILE A 561 12.70 28.81 -5.29
CA ILE A 561 11.36 29.31 -5.53
C ILE A 561 11.25 30.70 -4.92
N THR A 562 10.82 31.68 -5.69
CA THR A 562 10.63 33.06 -5.22
C THR A 562 9.23 33.56 -5.54
N GLY A 563 8.76 34.59 -4.83
CA GLY A 563 7.43 35.17 -5.11
C GLY A 563 6.28 34.35 -4.53
N ILE A 564 6.52 33.57 -3.47
CA ILE A 564 5.52 32.74 -2.81
C ILE A 564 4.74 33.60 -1.82
N PRO A 565 3.42 33.82 -1.96
CA PRO A 565 2.62 34.52 -0.97
C PRO A 565 2.17 33.59 0.17
N THR A 566 1.73 34.20 1.28
CA THR A 566 1.08 33.51 2.42
C THR A 566 -0.04 32.58 1.93
N ASP A 567 -0.20 31.45 2.62
CA ASP A 567 -1.14 30.36 2.34
C ASP A 567 -0.94 29.61 1.02
N SER A 568 0.21 29.81 0.36
CA SER A 568 0.58 29.00 -0.81
C SER A 568 1.00 27.60 -0.40
N GLN A 569 0.49 26.62 -1.14
CA GLN A 569 0.94 25.24 -1.14
C GLN A 569 2.05 25.06 -2.18
N ILE A 570 3.13 24.42 -1.77
CA ILE A 570 4.26 24.06 -2.60
C ILE A 570 4.32 22.54 -2.63
N THR A 571 4.31 21.97 -3.83
CA THR A 571 4.51 20.53 -4.06
C THR A 571 5.73 20.35 -4.92
N TYR A 572 6.58 19.38 -4.60
CA TYR A 572 7.75 19.00 -5.40
C TYR A 572 7.82 17.48 -5.57
N GLY A 573 8.56 17.02 -6.58
CA GLY A 573 8.80 15.59 -6.78
C GLY A 573 10.23 15.26 -7.23
N THR A 574 10.64 14.02 -7.00
CA THR A 574 11.93 13.44 -7.39
C THR A 574 11.71 12.23 -8.29
N ALA A 575 12.67 11.93 -9.17
CA ALA A 575 12.56 10.78 -10.08
C ALA A 575 12.81 9.44 -9.36
N THR A 576 13.67 9.47 -8.35
CA THR A 576 13.95 8.36 -7.44
C THR A 576 13.50 8.73 -6.04
N ASP A 577 13.49 7.76 -5.13
CA ASP A 577 13.07 8.01 -3.76
C ASP A 577 14.03 8.96 -3.04
N HIS A 578 13.48 9.85 -2.23
CA HIS A 578 14.17 10.65 -1.25
C HIS A 578 13.51 10.42 0.12
N ASN A 579 14.28 10.53 1.20
CA ASN A 579 13.80 10.30 2.57
C ASN A 579 13.98 11.53 3.46
N ARG A 580 14.49 12.64 2.92
CA ARG A 580 14.60 13.92 3.61
C ARG A 580 14.48 15.08 2.66
N VAL A 581 13.89 16.17 3.13
CA VAL A 581 13.93 17.48 2.47
C VAL A 581 14.36 18.57 3.44
N LEU A 582 15.19 19.48 2.96
CA LEU A 582 15.58 20.71 3.63
C LEU A 582 14.88 21.87 2.94
N ILE A 583 14.13 22.64 3.74
CA ILE A 583 13.37 23.82 3.31
C ILE A 583 13.99 25.03 3.99
N GLU A 584 14.56 25.93 3.19
CA GLU A 584 15.35 27.06 3.69
C GLU A 584 14.78 28.39 3.23
N ASN A 585 14.95 29.42 4.05
CA ASN A 585 14.78 30.77 3.58
C ASN A 585 16.02 31.18 2.76
N ALA A 586 15.83 31.31 1.45
CA ALA A 586 16.89 31.70 0.51
C ALA A 586 17.16 33.22 0.50
N GLY A 587 16.63 33.96 1.48
CA GLY A 587 16.99 35.34 1.74
C GLY A 587 18.50 35.50 1.94
N LEU A 588 19.05 36.58 1.36
CA LEU A 588 20.46 36.91 1.60
C LEU A 588 20.56 37.59 2.96
N LEU A 589 21.49 37.14 3.80
CA LEU A 589 21.84 37.85 5.03
C LEU A 589 22.51 39.17 4.66
N THR A 590 21.72 40.22 4.45
CA THR A 590 22.27 41.56 4.23
C THR A 590 22.54 42.19 5.59
N ALA A 591 23.60 43.00 5.66
CA ALA A 591 24.00 43.68 6.90
C ALA A 591 23.01 44.81 7.26
N LYS A 592 21.79 44.47 7.68
CA LYS A 592 20.87 45.35 8.44
C LYS A 592 19.57 44.62 8.78
N ASN A 593 19.11 44.83 10.01
CA ASN A 593 17.69 44.72 10.38
C ASN A 593 16.80 45.35 9.29
N GLY A 594 16.03 44.52 8.59
CA GLY A 594 15.00 44.96 7.65
C GLY A 594 15.34 44.87 6.16
N ASP A 595 16.03 43.81 5.71
CA ASP A 595 15.89 43.39 4.31
C ASP A 595 14.41 43.06 4.08
N LYS A 596 13.75 43.84 3.23
CA LYS A 596 12.34 43.64 2.85
C LYS A 596 12.24 43.09 1.44
N THR A 597 13.26 42.38 0.95
CA THR A 597 13.20 41.76 -0.38
C THR A 597 12.68 40.32 -0.33
N HIS A 598 12.47 39.77 0.86
CA HIS A 598 11.80 38.50 1.13
C HIS A 598 11.04 38.57 2.46
N ALA A 599 10.17 37.59 2.70
CA ALA A 599 9.48 37.42 3.98
C ALA A 599 10.18 36.38 4.85
N ASP A 600 10.04 36.53 6.16
CA ASP A 600 10.18 35.43 7.12
C ASP A 600 8.90 34.62 7.08
N PHE A 601 8.98 33.32 7.32
CA PHE A 601 7.80 32.48 7.22
C PHE A 601 7.76 31.31 8.18
N ASP A 602 6.54 30.81 8.41
CA ASP A 602 6.30 29.53 9.06
C ASP A 602 5.81 28.51 8.03
N ILE A 603 6.12 27.24 8.29
CA ILE A 603 5.69 26.08 7.51
C ILE A 603 4.53 25.38 8.21
N GLY A 604 3.56 24.88 7.45
CA GLY A 604 2.51 24.02 7.97
C GLY A 604 1.96 23.08 6.91
N GLY A 605 1.02 22.21 7.31
CA GLY A 605 0.32 21.31 6.39
C GLY A 605 1.23 20.41 5.57
N PHE A 606 2.34 19.96 6.15
CA PHE A 606 3.28 19.07 5.48
C PHE A 606 2.60 17.72 5.24
N LYS A 607 2.76 17.18 4.02
CA LYS A 607 2.37 15.82 3.66
C LYS A 607 3.47 15.16 2.86
N VAL A 608 3.64 13.87 3.07
CA VAL A 608 4.39 13.01 2.17
C VAL A 608 3.40 12.51 1.12
N LEU A 609 3.71 12.77 -0.15
CA LEU A 609 2.90 12.36 -1.28
C LEU A 609 3.55 11.13 -1.90
N GLN A 610 2.82 10.03 -1.98
CA GLN A 610 3.31 8.81 -2.57
C GLN A 610 2.61 8.56 -3.90
N THR A 611 3.39 8.48 -4.98
CA THR A 611 2.96 7.67 -6.12
C THR A 611 3.23 6.23 -5.71
N ASN A 612 2.19 5.50 -5.35
CA ASN A 612 2.36 4.10 -5.08
C ASN A 612 2.80 3.42 -6.38
N THR A 613 4.01 2.87 -6.40
CA THR A 613 4.54 2.11 -7.56
C THR A 613 4.19 0.63 -7.46
N VAL A 614 3.50 0.23 -6.40
CA VAL A 614 2.93 -1.11 -6.30
C VAL A 614 1.76 -1.14 -7.26
N THR A 615 2.01 -1.81 -8.37
CA THR A 615 1.00 -2.00 -9.39
C THR A 615 0.54 -3.44 -9.40
N THR A 616 -0.76 -3.65 -9.45
CA THR A 616 -1.36 -4.99 -9.52
C THR A 616 -1.65 -5.33 -10.97
N GLU A 617 -1.16 -6.47 -11.46
CA GLU A 617 -1.57 -6.96 -12.78
C GLU A 617 -3.08 -7.16 -12.80
N ILE A 618 -3.75 -6.60 -13.81
CA ILE A 618 -5.19 -6.73 -13.97
C ILE A 618 -5.61 -7.03 -15.40
N GLY A 619 -4.68 -6.91 -16.36
CA GLY A 619 -4.94 -7.16 -17.77
C GLY A 619 -5.32 -8.61 -18.05
N SER A 620 -4.80 -9.58 -17.29
CA SER A 620 -5.22 -10.98 -17.36
C SER A 620 -6.68 -11.22 -16.98
N ARG A 621 -7.31 -10.26 -16.28
CA ARG A 621 -8.71 -10.30 -15.83
C ARG A 621 -9.66 -9.53 -16.73
N ILE A 622 -9.14 -8.83 -17.75
CA ILE A 622 -9.93 -8.17 -18.78
C ILE A 622 -9.93 -9.09 -20.00
N ILE A 623 -11.05 -9.76 -20.23
CA ILE A 623 -11.19 -10.84 -21.20
C ILE A 623 -12.23 -10.44 -22.25
N PHE A 624 -11.95 -10.78 -23.51
CA PHE A 624 -12.89 -10.69 -24.62
C PHE A 624 -13.00 -12.07 -25.26
N GLU A 625 -14.22 -12.50 -25.57
CA GLU A 625 -14.52 -13.78 -26.23
C GLU A 625 -15.12 -13.56 -27.62
N ASP A 626 -14.89 -14.52 -28.52
CA ASP A 626 -15.29 -14.44 -29.94
C ASP A 626 -16.82 -14.54 -30.09
N ASP A 627 -17.39 -14.05 -31.19
CA ASP A 627 -18.82 -14.28 -31.48
C ASP A 627 -19.07 -15.67 -32.09
N GLY A 628 -17.99 -16.34 -32.48
CA GLY A 628 -17.99 -17.57 -33.24
C GLY A 628 -18.65 -17.42 -34.62
N PRO A 629 -18.56 -18.45 -35.48
CA PRO A 629 -19.16 -18.39 -36.80
C PRO A 629 -20.70 -18.43 -36.73
N SER A 630 -21.36 -17.29 -36.93
CA SER A 630 -22.82 -17.21 -37.06
C SER A 630 -23.29 -17.21 -38.53
N ILE A 631 -24.34 -17.99 -38.85
CA ILE A 631 -25.03 -17.92 -40.15
C ILE A 631 -26.46 -17.43 -39.95
N SER A 632 -26.77 -16.27 -40.53
CA SER A 632 -28.12 -15.73 -40.55
C SER A 632 -28.91 -16.30 -41.73
N THR A 633 -30.10 -16.86 -41.47
CA THR A 633 -31.01 -17.38 -42.50
C THR A 633 -31.80 -16.29 -43.23
N THR A 634 -31.51 -15.01 -42.98
CA THR A 634 -32.21 -13.87 -43.61
C THR A 634 -31.42 -13.20 -44.74
N GLY A 635 -30.23 -13.71 -45.08
CA GLY A 635 -29.46 -13.31 -46.26
C GLY A 635 -30.02 -13.91 -47.57
N THR A 636 -29.71 -13.28 -48.71
CA THR A 636 -30.10 -13.82 -50.03
C THR A 636 -29.28 -15.09 -50.30
N GLU A 637 -29.95 -16.22 -50.52
CA GLU A 637 -29.31 -17.50 -50.84
C GLU A 637 -28.40 -17.36 -52.08
N PRO A 638 -27.13 -17.80 -52.03
CA PRO A 638 -26.25 -17.72 -53.19
C PRO A 638 -26.82 -18.57 -54.33
N THR A 639 -27.06 -17.94 -55.47
CA THR A 639 -27.58 -18.63 -56.66
C THR A 639 -26.45 -19.35 -57.37
N LEU A 640 -26.40 -20.68 -57.22
CA LEU A 640 -25.57 -21.56 -58.05
C LEU A 640 -26.11 -21.56 -59.48
N THR A 641 -25.37 -20.95 -60.40
CA THR A 641 -25.55 -21.19 -61.84
C THR A 641 -24.58 -22.28 -62.27
N VAL A 642 -25.13 -23.40 -62.73
CA VAL A 642 -24.38 -24.50 -63.33
C VAL A 642 -24.53 -24.35 -64.85
N ASP A 643 -23.41 -24.38 -65.58
CA ASP A 643 -23.38 -24.47 -67.05
C ASP A 643 -23.90 -25.85 -67.52
#